data_AF-A0A8K0N2Y4-F1
#
_entry.id   AF-A0A8K0N2Y4-F1
#
_cell.length_a   1.000
_cell.length_b   1.000
_cell.length_c   1.000
_cell.angle_alpha   90.00
_cell.angle_beta   90.00
_cell.angle_gamma   90.00
#
_symmetry.space_group_name_H-M   'P 1'
#
loop_
_entity.id
_entity.type
_entity.pdbx_description
1 polymer ?
#
loop_
_entity_poly.entity_id
_entity_poly.type
_entity_poly.pdbx_seq_one_letter_code
_entity_poly.pdbx_strand_id
1 'polypeptide(L)'
;MTPKPLDYESLNENVKKVAYAVRGELNLRASELQKEGTKIIFTNVGNPHALGQKPLTFPPLCQAPFLLDDPNVELLFPADAIARARHYLSVTSGGLGAYSDSRGLPGIRKEVADFMERRDGYPSDPELIFLTDGASKGVMQILNTIIRDEKDGTVDEICKVASISLSPNVPGQIFDSEAVLESLRRRAHIMTDGFNSCRNVVCNFTEGAMYSFPQIRLPPKAIEAARKAGKAPDVFYCLKLLEATGIAKLLMFSIASSSWKQLAFPLFQALVLARKKDPKSRRRHPIGSMALDGKWAQVGFELGFGPELEEILHAGNTNKNGFKALIAAEYSGVKVELVKNFEMGVSNKTPEFLKMNPIGKVPVLETPDGPIFESNAIARYVTRLKADNPLYGSSLIEYARIEQWIDFASIEIDVNIGRWLYPRLGFIPFAAVAEESAISALKRRLGALSTHLATNTYLVGHSVTLADIIMTCNLYVGFVRIMTKSFTSEFPHVERYFWTMVNQPNFSKILGEVKQPDSVPPVQSQKKPAQPKESKPKEAKKESKKEPAKPKVQEAVEEEEAPKPKLKNPLDLLPPSKMILDEWKRLYSNTKTNFREVAIKGFWDMYDPEGYSLWFCEYKYNDENTVSFVTLNKVSGFLQRLDLARKYAFGKMLVIGSEPPYKVKGLWLFRGQEIPQFVLDECYDMELYEWTKVDVTDEAQKERVNAMIEDQEPFEGEALLDAKCFK
;
A
#
# COMPACT_ATOMS: atom_id res chain seq x y z
N MET A 1 1.48 -65.09 16.91
CA MET A 1 0.54 -64.00 16.57
C MET A 1 0.35 -64.00 15.08
N THR A 2 -0.87 -64.07 14.59
CA THR A 2 -1.18 -63.83 13.17
C THR A 2 -0.78 -62.38 12.84
N PRO A 3 0.04 -62.13 11.81
CA PRO A 3 0.38 -60.77 11.42
C PRO A 3 -0.91 -60.01 11.12
N LYS A 4 -1.13 -58.89 11.82
CA LYS A 4 -2.25 -58.00 11.52
C LYS A 4 -2.03 -57.42 10.12
N PRO A 5 -3.05 -57.38 9.26
CA PRO A 5 -2.96 -56.67 8.00
C PRO A 5 -2.66 -55.19 8.26
N LEU A 6 -1.89 -54.58 7.36
CA LEU A 6 -1.59 -53.15 7.41
C LEU A 6 -2.90 -52.36 7.22
N ASP A 7 -3.28 -51.58 8.22
CA ASP A 7 -4.41 -50.64 8.19
C ASP A 7 -3.93 -49.20 8.46
N TYR A 8 -4.82 -48.21 8.28
CA TYR A 8 -4.47 -46.80 8.48
C TYR A 8 -3.97 -46.52 9.90
N GLU A 9 -4.51 -47.19 10.92
CA GLU A 9 -4.12 -47.00 12.31
C GLU A 9 -2.70 -47.53 12.59
N SER A 10 -2.30 -48.59 11.91
CA SER A 10 -0.97 -49.21 12.02
C SER A 10 0.13 -48.54 11.18
N LEU A 11 -0.20 -47.54 10.35
CA LEU A 11 0.79 -46.80 9.56
C LEU A 11 1.70 -45.95 10.46
N ASN A 12 2.93 -45.69 9.99
CA ASN A 12 3.85 -44.78 10.66
C ASN A 12 3.23 -43.37 10.78
N GLU A 13 3.20 -42.81 11.99
CA GLU A 13 2.63 -41.49 12.27
C GLU A 13 3.24 -40.38 11.40
N ASN A 14 4.52 -40.46 11.05
CA ASN A 14 5.16 -39.51 10.14
C ASN A 14 4.57 -39.60 8.73
N VAL A 15 4.21 -40.81 8.27
CA VAL A 15 3.53 -41.00 6.97
C VAL A 15 2.11 -40.44 7.02
N LYS A 16 1.40 -40.58 8.16
CA LYS A 16 0.06 -40.00 8.34
C LYS A 16 0.09 -38.47 8.35
N LYS A 17 1.13 -37.87 8.94
CA LYS A 17 1.33 -36.42 9.04
C LYS A 17 1.79 -35.77 7.73
N VAL A 18 2.37 -36.53 6.79
CA VAL A 18 2.86 -35.99 5.52
C VAL A 18 1.70 -35.52 4.63
N ALA A 19 1.72 -34.24 4.28
CA ALA A 19 0.82 -33.65 3.28
C ALA A 19 1.60 -33.25 2.02
N TYR A 20 1.23 -33.81 0.87
CA TYR A 20 1.83 -33.45 -0.43
C TYR A 20 0.81 -32.77 -1.34
N ALA A 21 0.62 -31.47 -1.12
CA ALA A 21 -0.42 -30.69 -1.81
C ALA A 21 -0.29 -30.70 -3.33
N VAL A 22 0.92 -30.74 -3.90
CA VAL A 22 1.18 -30.71 -5.35
C VAL A 22 0.49 -31.85 -6.10
N ARG A 23 0.22 -32.99 -5.43
CA ARG A 23 -0.59 -34.12 -5.92
C ARG A 23 -1.74 -34.49 -4.98
N GLY A 24 -2.24 -33.53 -4.19
CA GLY A 24 -3.30 -33.72 -3.20
C GLY A 24 -4.72 -33.65 -3.77
N GLU A 25 -5.68 -33.27 -2.92
CA GLU A 25 -7.13 -33.24 -3.18
C GLU A 25 -7.52 -32.60 -4.53
N LEU A 26 -6.89 -31.47 -4.88
CA LEU A 26 -7.16 -30.79 -6.16
C LEU A 26 -6.85 -31.67 -7.37
N ASN A 27 -5.76 -32.44 -7.34
CA ASN A 27 -5.40 -33.32 -8.48
C ASN A 27 -6.31 -34.53 -8.56
N LEU A 28 -6.74 -35.06 -7.41
CA LEU A 28 -7.73 -36.13 -7.37
C LEU A 28 -9.04 -35.65 -8.02
N ARG A 29 -9.53 -34.48 -7.59
CA ARG A 29 -10.74 -33.88 -8.18
C ARG A 29 -10.57 -33.57 -9.67
N ALA A 30 -9.42 -33.06 -10.08
CA ALA A 30 -9.11 -32.81 -11.49
C ALA A 30 -9.11 -34.11 -12.31
N SER A 31 -8.58 -35.19 -11.74
CA SER A 31 -8.56 -36.51 -12.38
C SER A 31 -9.97 -37.10 -12.53
N GLU A 32 -10.84 -36.90 -11.55
CA GLU A 32 -12.27 -37.27 -11.64
C GLU A 32 -12.97 -36.50 -12.75
N LEU A 33 -12.86 -35.17 -12.76
CA LEU A 33 -13.45 -34.32 -13.81
C LEU A 33 -12.93 -34.69 -15.20
N GLN A 34 -11.67 -35.09 -15.30
CA GLN A 34 -11.09 -35.58 -16.55
C GLN A 34 -11.71 -36.90 -17.01
N LYS A 35 -11.99 -37.83 -16.09
CA LYS A 35 -12.74 -39.08 -16.39
C LYS A 35 -14.18 -38.78 -16.81
N GLU A 36 -14.78 -37.73 -16.26
CA GLU A 36 -16.11 -37.23 -16.65
C GLU A 36 -16.12 -36.50 -18.02
N GLY A 37 -14.96 -36.36 -18.67
CA GLY A 37 -14.83 -35.76 -20.01
C GLY A 37 -14.52 -34.25 -19.99
N THR A 38 -14.29 -33.66 -18.83
CA THR A 38 -13.90 -32.25 -18.71
C THR A 38 -12.44 -32.08 -19.16
N LYS A 39 -12.19 -31.09 -20.02
CA LYS A 39 -10.83 -30.77 -20.44
C LYS A 39 -10.10 -30.02 -19.31
N ILE A 40 -9.17 -30.71 -18.65
CA ILE A 40 -8.37 -30.13 -17.58
C ILE A 40 -7.07 -29.52 -18.10
N ILE A 41 -6.73 -28.34 -17.57
CA ILE A 41 -5.44 -27.69 -17.76
C ILE A 41 -4.68 -27.73 -16.43
N PHE A 42 -3.63 -28.55 -16.38
CA PHE A 42 -2.73 -28.62 -15.22
C PHE A 42 -1.75 -27.45 -15.25
N THR A 43 -1.85 -26.57 -14.25
CA THR A 43 -0.93 -25.44 -14.05
C THR A 43 -0.24 -25.49 -12.69
N ASN A 44 -0.37 -26.62 -11.99
CA ASN A 44 0.14 -26.86 -10.64
C ASN A 44 1.54 -27.49 -10.60
N VAL A 45 2.14 -27.84 -11.75
CA VAL A 45 3.47 -28.46 -11.84
C VAL A 45 4.31 -27.74 -12.90
N GLY A 46 5.52 -27.32 -12.53
CA GLY A 46 6.51 -26.76 -13.45
C GLY A 46 7.10 -27.82 -14.37
N ASN A 47 6.32 -28.28 -15.34
CA ASN A 47 6.76 -29.21 -16.38
C ASN A 47 6.65 -28.53 -17.76
N PRO A 48 7.69 -27.83 -18.23
CA PRO A 48 7.63 -27.09 -19.49
C PRO A 48 7.46 -27.97 -20.73
N HIS A 49 7.95 -29.21 -20.71
CA HIS A 49 7.75 -30.14 -21.82
C HIS A 49 6.27 -30.53 -21.97
N ALA A 50 5.55 -30.74 -20.86
CA ALA A 50 4.11 -30.98 -20.88
C ALA A 50 3.31 -29.80 -21.46
N LEU A 51 3.90 -28.60 -21.50
CA LEU A 51 3.30 -27.37 -22.02
C LEU A 51 3.88 -26.93 -23.37
N GLY A 52 4.61 -27.82 -24.04
CA GLY A 52 5.05 -27.64 -25.42
C GLY A 52 6.39 -26.92 -25.59
N GLN A 53 7.22 -26.84 -24.54
CA GLN A 53 8.65 -26.58 -24.71
C GLN A 53 9.29 -27.78 -25.42
N LYS A 54 9.97 -27.52 -26.54
CA LYS A 54 10.68 -28.58 -27.27
C LYS A 54 11.91 -29.01 -26.45
N PRO A 55 12.20 -30.32 -26.34
CA PRO A 55 13.46 -30.78 -25.76
C PRO A 55 14.67 -30.22 -26.51
N LEU A 56 15.79 -30.08 -25.82
CA LEU A 56 17.07 -29.82 -26.47
C LEU A 56 17.49 -31.05 -27.29
N THR A 57 18.19 -30.83 -28.40
CA THR A 57 18.56 -31.87 -29.39
C THR A 57 19.76 -32.73 -28.99
N PHE A 58 20.47 -32.38 -27.92
CA PHE A 58 21.73 -33.02 -27.49
C PHE A 58 21.60 -34.40 -26.78
N PRO A 59 20.63 -34.64 -25.86
CA PRO A 59 20.56 -35.89 -25.08
C PRO A 59 20.46 -37.24 -25.83
N PRO A 60 19.90 -37.35 -27.06
CA PRO A 60 19.69 -38.65 -27.72
C PRO A 60 20.96 -39.41 -28.09
N LEU A 61 22.08 -38.73 -28.39
CA LEU A 61 23.29 -39.37 -28.91
C LEU A 61 24.02 -40.25 -27.88
N CYS A 62 24.00 -39.85 -26.60
CA CYS A 62 24.57 -40.68 -25.55
C CYS A 62 23.76 -41.96 -25.35
N GLN A 63 22.43 -41.90 -25.42
CA GLN A 63 21.57 -43.07 -25.17
C GLN A 63 21.61 -44.12 -26.29
N ALA A 64 22.04 -43.71 -27.49
CA ALA A 64 22.18 -44.57 -28.65
C ALA A 64 23.60 -44.43 -29.26
N PRO A 65 24.65 -44.94 -28.61
CA PRO A 65 26.04 -44.73 -29.03
C PRO A 65 26.32 -45.23 -30.45
N PHE A 66 25.59 -46.25 -30.92
CA PHE A 66 25.69 -46.79 -32.28
C PHE A 66 25.40 -45.75 -33.37
N LEU A 67 24.66 -44.67 -33.05
CA LEU A 67 24.43 -43.57 -33.99
C LEU A 67 25.69 -42.75 -34.26
N LEU A 68 26.69 -42.79 -33.37
CA LEU A 68 27.97 -42.10 -33.59
C LEU A 68 28.83 -42.77 -34.67
N ASP A 69 28.52 -44.01 -35.02
CA ASP A 69 29.20 -44.77 -36.07
C ASP A 69 28.43 -44.74 -37.40
N ASP A 70 27.25 -44.11 -37.44
CA ASP A 70 26.48 -43.92 -38.68
C ASP A 70 27.21 -42.91 -39.60
N PRO A 71 27.47 -43.25 -40.88
CA PRO A 71 28.14 -42.35 -41.81
C PRO A 71 27.37 -41.04 -42.06
N ASN A 72 26.08 -40.98 -41.73
CA ASN A 72 25.24 -39.79 -41.84
C ASN A 72 25.09 -39.02 -40.52
N VAL A 73 25.80 -39.38 -39.45
CA VAL A 73 25.64 -38.74 -38.14
C VAL A 73 25.83 -37.22 -38.19
N GLU A 74 26.76 -36.74 -39.00
CA GLU A 74 27.04 -35.30 -39.19
C GLU A 74 25.93 -34.56 -39.95
N LEU A 75 25.10 -35.28 -40.72
CA LEU A 75 23.91 -34.71 -41.38
C LEU A 75 22.71 -34.63 -40.42
N LEU A 76 22.69 -35.47 -39.39
CA LEU A 76 21.57 -35.62 -38.46
C LEU A 76 21.76 -34.83 -37.16
N PHE A 77 23.01 -34.61 -36.73
CA PHE A 77 23.33 -33.96 -35.46
C PHE A 77 24.40 -32.88 -35.59
N PRO A 78 24.33 -31.81 -34.78
CA PRO A 78 25.37 -30.79 -34.72
C PRO A 78 26.74 -31.36 -34.30
N ALA A 79 27.82 -30.78 -34.84
CA ALA A 79 29.20 -31.21 -34.55
C ALA A 79 29.56 -31.14 -33.05
N ASP A 80 29.06 -30.13 -32.33
CA ASP A 80 29.30 -29.98 -30.89
C ASP A 80 28.56 -31.05 -30.07
N ALA A 81 27.36 -31.44 -30.51
CA ALA A 81 26.60 -32.53 -29.90
C ALA A 81 27.32 -33.88 -30.07
N ILE A 82 27.86 -34.15 -31.26
CA ILE A 82 28.67 -35.35 -31.53
C ILE A 82 29.93 -35.35 -30.68
N ALA A 83 30.65 -34.23 -30.62
CA ALA A 83 31.88 -34.10 -29.84
C ALA A 83 31.65 -34.33 -28.34
N ARG A 84 30.60 -33.73 -27.77
CA ARG A 84 30.23 -33.93 -26.36
C ARG A 84 29.78 -35.36 -26.07
N ALA A 85 29.03 -36.00 -26.98
CA ALA A 85 28.63 -37.39 -26.81
C ALA A 85 29.84 -38.34 -26.79
N ARG A 86 30.81 -38.14 -27.69
CA ARG A 86 32.08 -38.90 -27.69
C ARG A 86 32.89 -38.64 -26.41
N HIS A 87 32.92 -37.41 -25.91
CA HIS A 87 33.58 -37.08 -24.64
C HIS A 87 32.94 -37.83 -23.46
N TYR A 88 31.62 -37.80 -23.31
CA TYR A 88 30.95 -38.49 -22.19
C TYR A 88 31.12 -40.00 -22.24
N LEU A 89 31.15 -40.59 -23.44
CA LEU A 89 31.45 -42.02 -23.63
C LEU A 89 32.90 -42.37 -23.28
N SER A 90 33.87 -41.47 -23.50
CA SER A 90 35.27 -41.75 -23.17
C SER A 90 35.57 -41.65 -21.66
N VAL A 91 34.80 -40.87 -20.92
CA VAL A 91 34.95 -40.71 -19.45
C VAL A 91 34.08 -41.69 -18.64
N THR A 92 33.27 -42.54 -19.29
CA THR A 92 32.45 -43.57 -18.64
C THR A 92 33.10 -44.96 -18.75
N SER A 93 33.85 -45.35 -17.72
CA SER A 93 34.43 -46.70 -17.64
C SER A 93 33.33 -47.76 -17.41
N GLY A 94 33.11 -48.63 -18.40
CA GLY A 94 32.11 -49.70 -18.33
C GLY A 94 30.80 -49.44 -19.09
N GLY A 95 30.69 -48.29 -19.79
CA GLY A 95 29.50 -47.91 -20.54
C GLY A 95 28.41 -47.24 -19.69
N LEU A 96 27.42 -46.65 -20.36
CA LEU A 96 26.41 -45.78 -19.72
C LEU A 96 25.44 -46.51 -18.74
N GLY A 97 25.42 -47.83 -18.76
CA GLY A 97 24.62 -48.65 -17.84
C GLY A 97 25.37 -49.14 -16.60
N ALA A 98 26.68 -48.89 -16.51
CA ALA A 98 27.48 -49.29 -15.35
C ALA A 98 27.27 -48.34 -14.17
N TYR A 99 27.42 -48.86 -12.94
CA TYR A 99 27.47 -48.01 -11.76
C TYR A 99 28.68 -47.08 -11.81
N SER A 100 28.46 -45.81 -11.49
CA SER A 100 29.55 -44.85 -11.29
C SER A 100 30.14 -44.95 -9.89
N ASP A 101 31.19 -44.18 -9.63
CA ASP A 101 31.57 -43.79 -8.26
C ASP A 101 30.33 -43.30 -7.49
N SER A 102 30.27 -43.55 -6.18
CA SER A 102 29.13 -43.22 -5.33
C SER A 102 28.78 -41.72 -5.31
N ARG A 103 29.73 -40.86 -5.67
CA ARG A 103 29.54 -39.40 -5.80
C ARG A 103 29.16 -38.97 -7.23
N GLY A 104 29.22 -39.90 -8.18
CA GLY A 104 29.03 -39.66 -9.60
C GLY A 104 30.34 -39.66 -10.39
N LEU A 105 30.20 -39.71 -11.72
CA LEU A 105 31.32 -39.81 -12.66
C LEU A 105 32.33 -38.67 -12.45
N PRO A 106 33.63 -38.97 -12.20
CA PRO A 106 34.65 -37.96 -11.91
C PRO A 106 34.77 -36.86 -12.98
N GLY A 107 34.68 -37.23 -14.26
CA GLY A 107 34.71 -36.27 -15.37
C GLY A 107 33.56 -35.26 -15.31
N ILE A 108 32.34 -35.73 -15.00
CA ILE A 108 31.15 -34.87 -14.87
C ILE A 108 31.27 -33.98 -13.63
N ARG A 109 31.76 -34.50 -12.50
CA ARG A 109 31.98 -33.70 -11.29
C ARG A 109 32.96 -32.55 -11.56
N LYS A 110 34.03 -32.81 -12.33
CA LYS A 110 34.96 -31.76 -12.76
C LYS A 110 34.29 -30.69 -13.62
N GLU A 111 33.48 -31.08 -14.60
CA GLU A 111 32.75 -30.11 -15.43
C GLU A 111 31.80 -29.23 -14.60
N VAL A 112 31.15 -29.79 -13.57
CA VAL A 112 30.29 -29.04 -12.65
C VAL A 112 31.12 -28.05 -11.82
N ALA A 113 32.29 -28.47 -11.31
CA ALA A 113 33.20 -27.59 -10.58
C ALA A 113 33.68 -26.42 -11.47
N ASP A 114 34.14 -26.72 -12.69
CA ASP A 114 34.58 -25.72 -13.65
C ASP A 114 33.44 -24.75 -14.02
N PHE A 115 32.19 -25.23 -14.08
CA PHE A 115 31.02 -24.39 -14.30
C PHE A 115 30.76 -23.44 -13.12
N MET A 116 30.82 -23.95 -11.88
CA MET A 116 30.65 -23.13 -10.67
C MET A 116 31.73 -22.05 -10.60
N GLU A 117 32.99 -22.40 -10.90
CA GLU A 117 34.09 -21.46 -10.92
C GLU A 117 33.91 -20.36 -11.97
N ARG A 118 33.48 -20.71 -13.19
CA ARG A 118 33.15 -19.69 -14.22
C ARG A 118 31.98 -18.79 -13.83
N ARG A 119 30.98 -19.33 -13.12
CA ARG A 119 29.78 -18.58 -12.71
C ARG A 119 30.08 -17.61 -11.56
N ASP A 120 30.84 -18.07 -10.57
CA ASP A 120 31.02 -17.36 -9.30
C ASP A 120 32.34 -16.58 -9.24
N GLY A 121 33.33 -16.93 -10.07
CA GLY A 121 34.68 -16.35 -10.04
C GLY A 121 35.57 -16.90 -8.92
N TYR A 122 35.19 -18.03 -8.30
CA TYR A 122 35.91 -18.67 -7.20
C TYR A 122 36.16 -20.16 -7.48
N PRO A 123 37.32 -20.71 -7.10
CA PRO A 123 37.65 -22.12 -7.37
C PRO A 123 36.67 -23.07 -6.66
N SER A 124 36.27 -24.15 -7.34
CA SER A 124 35.40 -25.20 -6.82
C SER A 124 36.12 -26.55 -6.84
N ASP A 125 36.02 -27.32 -5.76
CA ASP A 125 36.65 -28.65 -5.67
C ASP A 125 35.69 -29.76 -6.17
N PRO A 126 36.04 -30.51 -7.24
CA PRO A 126 35.24 -31.64 -7.73
C PRO A 126 34.97 -32.72 -6.68
N GLU A 127 35.83 -32.88 -5.67
CA GLU A 127 35.71 -33.91 -4.64
C GLU A 127 34.61 -33.62 -3.61
N LEU A 128 34.13 -32.38 -3.56
CA LEU A 128 33.00 -31.94 -2.74
C LEU A 128 31.65 -32.03 -3.46
N ILE A 129 31.63 -32.48 -4.72
CA ILE A 129 30.43 -32.54 -5.56
C ILE A 129 29.82 -33.94 -5.54
N PHE A 130 28.51 -34.02 -5.26
CA PHE A 130 27.71 -35.24 -5.27
C PHE A 130 26.60 -35.14 -6.32
N LEU A 131 26.67 -35.99 -7.35
CA LEU A 131 25.60 -36.12 -8.34
C LEU A 131 24.45 -36.92 -7.75
N THR A 132 23.21 -36.47 -7.99
CA THR A 132 21.99 -37.08 -7.43
C THR A 132 20.90 -37.17 -8.49
N ASP A 133 19.94 -38.08 -8.31
CA ASP A 133 18.74 -38.21 -9.16
C ASP A 133 17.76 -37.06 -8.92
N GLY A 134 18.19 -35.88 -9.35
CA GLY A 134 17.58 -34.60 -9.00
C GLY A 134 17.88 -34.17 -7.56
N ALA A 135 17.85 -32.85 -7.35
CA ALA A 135 17.91 -32.19 -6.06
C ALA A 135 17.02 -32.78 -4.97
N SER A 136 15.87 -33.40 -5.29
CA SER A 136 15.03 -34.06 -4.28
C SER A 136 15.80 -35.11 -3.47
N LYS A 137 16.66 -35.90 -4.10
CA LYS A 137 17.46 -36.91 -3.41
C LYS A 137 18.53 -36.26 -2.51
N GLY A 138 19.14 -35.17 -2.98
CA GLY A 138 20.06 -34.37 -2.17
C GLY A 138 19.39 -33.81 -0.92
N VAL A 139 18.20 -33.21 -1.04
CA VAL A 139 17.44 -32.70 0.12
C VAL A 139 17.17 -33.84 1.10
N MET A 140 16.63 -34.96 0.63
CA MET A 140 16.32 -36.11 1.50
C MET A 140 17.55 -36.63 2.25
N GLN A 141 18.71 -36.74 1.58
CA GLN A 141 19.95 -37.18 2.21
C GLN A 141 20.42 -36.22 3.29
N ILE A 142 20.41 -34.91 3.03
CA ILE A 142 20.81 -33.89 4.00
C ILE A 142 19.86 -33.92 5.20
N LEU A 143 18.54 -33.92 4.96
CA LEU A 143 17.52 -33.98 6.03
C LEU A 143 17.73 -35.21 6.94
N ASN A 144 17.91 -36.39 6.35
CA ASN A 144 18.16 -37.61 7.10
C ASN A 144 19.49 -37.59 7.87
N THR A 145 20.45 -36.77 7.45
CA THR A 145 21.77 -36.65 8.10
C THR A 145 21.71 -35.70 9.30
N ILE A 146 20.94 -34.62 9.21
CA ILE A 146 20.93 -33.54 10.20
C ILE A 146 19.81 -33.66 11.25
N ILE A 147 18.71 -34.35 10.95
CA ILE A 147 17.57 -34.53 11.87
C ILE A 147 17.80 -35.78 12.72
N ARG A 148 18.03 -35.60 14.02
CA ARG A 148 18.16 -36.69 15.00
C ARG A 148 16.85 -36.97 15.71
N ASP A 149 16.11 -35.91 16.06
CA ASP A 149 14.80 -36.01 16.69
C ASP A 149 13.89 -34.80 16.36
N GLU A 150 12.67 -34.78 16.92
CA GLU A 150 11.65 -33.75 16.67
C GLU A 150 12.05 -32.33 17.16
N LYS A 151 13.18 -32.17 17.86
CA LYS A 151 13.66 -30.89 18.42
C LYS A 151 14.72 -30.20 17.56
N ASP A 152 15.25 -30.83 16.51
CA ASP A 152 16.36 -30.31 15.69
C ASP A 152 15.99 -29.15 14.73
N GLY A 153 14.80 -28.57 14.89
CA GLY A 153 14.37 -27.35 14.19
C GLY A 153 13.01 -27.50 13.51
N THR A 154 12.39 -26.37 13.17
CA THR A 154 11.16 -26.37 12.38
C THR A 154 11.46 -26.75 10.93
N VAL A 155 10.48 -27.34 10.22
CA VAL A 155 10.58 -27.60 8.76
C VAL A 155 11.05 -26.35 7.99
N ASP A 156 10.71 -25.15 8.47
CA ASP A 156 11.10 -23.88 7.87
C ASP A 156 12.60 -23.59 7.94
N GLU A 157 13.21 -23.80 9.11
CA GLU A 157 14.64 -23.60 9.33
C GLU A 157 15.45 -24.62 8.55
N ILE A 158 14.99 -25.86 8.55
CA ILE A 158 15.66 -26.96 7.87
C ILE A 158 15.53 -26.84 6.33
N CYS A 159 14.37 -26.41 5.82
CA CYS A 159 14.20 -26.14 4.39
C CYS A 159 15.04 -24.96 3.90
N LYS A 160 15.26 -23.91 4.71
CA LYS A 160 16.17 -22.81 4.35
C LYS A 160 17.59 -23.31 4.15
N VAL A 161 18.09 -24.17 5.04
CA VAL A 161 19.42 -24.78 4.92
C VAL A 161 19.52 -25.70 3.68
N ALA A 162 18.52 -26.55 3.44
CA ALA A 162 18.53 -27.45 2.28
C ALA A 162 18.38 -26.73 0.93
N SER A 163 17.75 -25.55 0.91
CA SER A 163 17.56 -24.75 -0.31
C SER A 163 18.83 -24.00 -0.74
N ILE A 164 19.77 -23.76 0.18
CA ILE A 164 21.01 -23.02 -0.08
C ILE A 164 22.03 -23.86 -0.89
N SER A 165 21.93 -25.19 -0.86
CA SER A 165 22.92 -26.08 -1.49
C SER A 165 22.42 -26.84 -2.72
N LEU A 166 21.19 -26.61 -3.19
CA LEU A 166 20.60 -27.45 -4.23
C LEU A 166 19.94 -26.62 -5.33
N SER A 167 20.52 -26.70 -6.53
CA SER A 167 19.92 -26.21 -7.77
C SER A 167 18.56 -26.88 -7.96
N PRO A 168 17.47 -26.16 -8.32
CA PRO A 168 16.14 -26.75 -8.41
C PRO A 168 16.12 -27.98 -9.33
N ASN A 169 15.30 -28.98 -8.97
CA ASN A 169 14.99 -30.14 -9.78
C ASN A 169 14.51 -29.71 -11.17
N VAL A 170 15.40 -29.66 -12.15
CA VAL A 170 15.01 -29.56 -13.54
C VAL A 170 15.83 -30.57 -14.34
N PRO A 171 15.30 -31.78 -14.57
CA PRO A 171 15.90 -32.72 -15.49
C PRO A 171 16.03 -32.03 -16.87
N GLY A 172 17.26 -31.65 -17.24
CA GLY A 172 17.63 -31.30 -18.60
C GLY A 172 17.16 -29.95 -19.16
N GLN A 173 16.94 -28.92 -18.33
CA GLN A 173 16.64 -27.57 -18.85
C GLN A 173 17.72 -26.57 -18.49
N ILE A 174 18.84 -26.67 -19.19
CA ILE A 174 19.72 -25.50 -19.35
C ILE A 174 18.96 -24.58 -20.32
N PHE A 175 18.46 -23.45 -19.84
CA PHE A 175 17.79 -22.42 -20.64
C PHE A 175 18.84 -21.68 -21.48
N ASP A 176 19.47 -22.37 -22.43
CA ASP A 176 20.66 -21.88 -23.14
C ASP A 176 20.31 -20.95 -24.32
N SER A 177 19.10 -20.40 -24.32
CA SER A 177 18.59 -19.58 -25.41
C SER A 177 17.95 -18.31 -24.83
N GLU A 178 18.55 -17.16 -25.13
CA GLU A 178 17.99 -15.84 -24.83
C GLU A 178 16.51 -15.75 -25.26
N ALA A 179 16.15 -16.38 -26.39
CA ALA A 179 14.78 -16.41 -26.88
C ALA A 179 13.80 -17.14 -25.94
N VAL A 180 14.24 -18.18 -25.23
CA VAL A 180 13.41 -18.90 -24.25
C VAL A 180 13.24 -18.04 -22.98
N LEU A 181 14.33 -17.42 -22.51
CA LEU A 181 14.30 -16.53 -21.34
C LEU A 181 13.45 -15.28 -21.59
N GLU A 182 13.60 -14.63 -22.75
CA GLU A 182 12.79 -13.49 -23.15
C GLU A 182 11.32 -13.88 -23.28
N SER A 183 11.04 -15.08 -23.80
CA SER A 183 9.68 -15.59 -23.86
C SER A 183 9.09 -15.89 -22.47
N LEU A 184 9.89 -16.30 -21.48
CA LEU A 184 9.46 -16.47 -20.10
C LEU A 184 9.18 -15.12 -19.44
N ARG A 185 10.08 -14.15 -19.63
CA ARG A 185 9.94 -12.77 -19.13
C ARG A 185 8.67 -12.10 -19.65
N ARG A 186 8.41 -12.18 -20.95
CA ARG A 186 7.18 -11.65 -21.55
C ARG A 186 5.92 -12.29 -20.95
N ARG A 187 5.94 -13.59 -20.66
CA ARG A 187 4.80 -14.29 -20.03
C ARG A 187 4.65 -13.91 -18.56
N ALA A 188 5.74 -13.64 -17.84
CA ALA A 188 5.72 -13.15 -16.47
C ALA A 188 5.01 -11.78 -16.38
N HIS A 189 5.30 -10.87 -17.32
CA HIS A 189 4.58 -9.58 -17.41
C HIS A 189 3.08 -9.79 -17.65
N ILE A 190 2.71 -10.56 -18.68
CA ILE A 190 1.29 -10.83 -19.00
C ILE A 190 0.54 -11.42 -17.80
N MET A 191 1.16 -12.35 -17.07
CA MET A 191 0.55 -12.96 -15.89
C MET A 191 0.39 -11.96 -14.74
N THR A 192 1.43 -11.18 -14.47
CA THR A 192 1.42 -10.17 -13.38
C THR A 192 0.37 -9.10 -13.65
N ASP A 193 0.36 -8.53 -14.86
CA ASP A 193 -0.59 -7.50 -15.27
C ASP A 193 -2.02 -8.05 -15.29
N GLY A 194 -2.19 -9.29 -15.78
CA GLY A 194 -3.48 -9.98 -15.76
C GLY A 194 -4.03 -10.15 -14.35
N PHE A 195 -3.22 -10.60 -13.39
CA PHE A 195 -3.65 -10.71 -12.00
C PHE A 195 -3.95 -9.35 -11.37
N ASN A 196 -3.09 -8.34 -11.57
CA ASN A 196 -3.29 -7.00 -11.01
C ASN A 196 -4.47 -6.25 -11.64
N SER A 197 -4.96 -6.67 -12.81
CA SER A 197 -6.21 -6.16 -13.39
C SER A 197 -7.47 -6.71 -12.71
N CYS A 198 -7.36 -7.78 -11.91
CA CYS A 198 -8.51 -8.42 -11.27
C CYS A 198 -8.84 -7.72 -9.94
N ARG A 199 -10.13 -7.44 -9.70
CA ARG A 199 -10.60 -6.91 -8.40
C ARG A 199 -10.18 -7.85 -7.27
N ASN A 200 -9.66 -7.30 -6.19
CA ASN A 200 -9.23 -8.03 -4.98
C ASN A 200 -8.06 -9.01 -5.18
N VAL A 201 -7.30 -8.86 -6.27
CA VAL A 201 -6.09 -9.65 -6.53
C VAL A 201 -4.89 -8.72 -6.63
N VAL A 202 -3.81 -9.06 -5.92
CA VAL A 202 -2.52 -8.37 -6.03
C VAL A 202 -1.45 -9.40 -6.34
N CYS A 203 -0.61 -9.17 -7.34
CA CYS A 203 0.46 -10.07 -7.72
C CYS A 203 1.76 -9.28 -7.83
N ASN A 204 2.78 -9.73 -7.08
CA ASN A 204 4.14 -9.25 -7.27
C ASN A 204 4.65 -9.70 -8.64
N PHE A 205 5.54 -8.89 -9.22
CA PHE A 205 6.22 -9.26 -10.45
C PHE A 205 7.07 -10.52 -10.22
N THR A 206 7.03 -11.43 -11.20
CA THR A 206 7.80 -12.68 -11.15
C THR A 206 9.23 -12.41 -11.63
N GLU A 207 10.15 -12.17 -10.70
CA GLU A 207 11.56 -11.85 -10.99
C GLU A 207 12.33 -13.03 -11.61
N GLY A 208 11.93 -14.27 -11.31
CA GLY A 208 12.59 -15.49 -11.80
C GLY A 208 11.75 -16.76 -11.63
N ALA A 209 12.36 -17.91 -11.88
CA ALA A 209 11.68 -19.21 -11.91
C ALA A 209 10.52 -19.29 -12.92
N MET A 210 9.45 -20.04 -12.60
CA MET A 210 8.34 -20.31 -13.53
C MET A 210 6.96 -20.02 -12.94
N TYR A 211 6.90 -19.39 -11.76
CA TYR A 211 5.67 -19.28 -10.97
C TYR A 211 5.39 -17.86 -10.53
N SER A 212 4.15 -17.42 -10.68
CA SER A 212 3.63 -16.17 -10.12
C SER A 212 2.81 -16.46 -8.86
N PHE A 213 2.87 -15.54 -7.89
CA PHE A 213 2.19 -15.68 -6.61
C PHE A 213 1.15 -14.58 -6.32
N PRO A 214 -0.05 -14.63 -6.92
CA PRO A 214 -1.08 -13.66 -6.60
C PRO A 214 -1.66 -13.90 -5.20
N GLN A 215 -1.85 -12.81 -4.48
CA GLN A 215 -2.63 -12.71 -3.26
C GLN A 215 -4.08 -12.40 -3.63
N ILE A 216 -5.03 -13.24 -3.21
CA ILE A 216 -6.47 -12.98 -3.41
C ILE A 216 -7.09 -12.62 -2.06
N ARG A 217 -7.78 -11.49 -1.99
CA ARG A 217 -8.55 -11.11 -0.81
C ARG A 217 -9.94 -11.73 -0.90
N LEU A 218 -10.13 -12.82 -0.16
CA LEU A 218 -11.43 -13.52 -0.11
C LEU A 218 -12.40 -12.74 0.80
N PRO A 219 -13.65 -12.50 0.37
CA PRO A 219 -14.64 -11.83 1.20
C PRO A 219 -15.04 -12.71 2.40
N PRO A 220 -15.50 -12.13 3.53
CA PRO A 220 -15.89 -12.87 4.72
C PRO A 220 -16.91 -13.99 4.46
N LYS A 221 -17.85 -13.77 3.52
CA LYS A 221 -18.82 -14.78 3.09
C LYS A 221 -18.17 -16.02 2.46
N ALA A 222 -17.11 -15.83 1.66
CA ALA A 222 -16.40 -16.94 1.03
C ALA A 222 -15.59 -17.75 2.06
N ILE A 223 -15.01 -17.06 3.05
CA ILE A 223 -14.33 -17.71 4.18
C ILE A 223 -15.33 -18.55 4.99
N GLU A 224 -16.52 -18.00 5.25
CA GLU A 224 -17.57 -18.73 5.97
C GLU A 224 -18.12 -19.92 5.16
N ALA A 225 -18.27 -19.78 3.84
CA ALA A 225 -18.67 -20.87 2.96
C ALA A 225 -17.64 -22.01 2.96
N ALA A 226 -16.35 -21.67 2.93
CA ALA A 226 -15.28 -22.66 3.04
C ALA A 226 -15.28 -23.36 4.40
N ARG A 227 -15.49 -22.61 5.49
CA ARG A 227 -15.63 -23.15 6.84
C ARG A 227 -16.78 -24.13 6.94
N LYS A 228 -17.95 -23.80 6.37
CA LYS A 228 -19.11 -24.70 6.27
C LYS A 228 -18.83 -25.96 5.45
N ALA A 229 -17.99 -25.86 4.43
CA ALA A 229 -17.55 -26.99 3.63
C ALA A 229 -16.44 -27.83 4.30
N GLY A 230 -15.97 -27.44 5.50
CA GLY A 230 -14.86 -28.11 6.19
C GLY A 230 -13.53 -27.97 5.44
N LYS A 231 -13.35 -26.91 4.66
CA LYS A 231 -12.15 -26.69 3.83
C LYS A 231 -11.47 -25.38 4.20
N ALA A 232 -10.16 -25.33 4.01
CA ALA A 232 -9.44 -24.07 4.05
C ALA A 232 -9.98 -23.13 2.94
N PRO A 233 -10.10 -21.80 3.19
CA PRO A 233 -10.71 -20.84 2.25
C PRO A 233 -10.11 -20.86 0.85
N ASP A 234 -8.81 -21.11 0.80
CA ASP A 234 -8.03 -21.17 -0.40
C ASP A 234 -8.31 -22.47 -1.19
N VAL A 235 -8.21 -23.64 -0.54
CA VAL A 235 -8.54 -24.95 -1.14
C VAL A 235 -9.96 -24.93 -1.69
N PHE A 236 -10.90 -24.36 -0.94
CA PHE A 236 -12.28 -24.18 -1.38
C PHE A 236 -12.37 -23.35 -2.66
N TYR A 237 -11.68 -22.21 -2.72
CA TYR A 237 -11.63 -21.37 -3.91
C TYR A 237 -11.02 -22.11 -5.12
N CYS A 238 -9.91 -22.84 -4.93
CA CYS A 238 -9.27 -23.57 -6.04
C CYS A 238 -10.10 -24.74 -6.55
N LEU A 239 -10.81 -25.46 -5.69
CA LEU A 239 -11.75 -26.49 -6.11
C LEU A 239 -12.90 -25.88 -6.93
N LYS A 240 -13.44 -24.74 -6.49
CA LYS A 240 -14.49 -24.04 -7.23
C LYS A 240 -14.00 -23.48 -8.56
N LEU A 241 -12.77 -22.95 -8.60
CA LEU A 241 -12.12 -22.51 -9.83
C LEU A 241 -11.95 -23.68 -10.81
N LEU A 242 -11.49 -24.84 -10.32
CA LEU A 242 -11.34 -26.05 -11.11
C LEU A 242 -12.68 -26.52 -11.69
N GLU A 243 -13.73 -26.56 -10.87
CA GLU A 243 -15.08 -26.97 -11.29
C GLU A 243 -15.65 -26.03 -12.37
N ALA A 244 -15.44 -24.72 -12.23
CA ALA A 244 -15.98 -23.74 -13.17
C ALA A 244 -15.17 -23.60 -14.47
N THR A 245 -13.86 -23.83 -14.43
CA THR A 245 -12.97 -23.50 -15.56
C THR A 245 -12.24 -24.69 -16.15
N GLY A 246 -12.17 -25.82 -15.43
CA GLY A 246 -11.30 -26.93 -15.77
C GLY A 246 -9.82 -26.65 -15.51
N ILE A 247 -9.46 -25.60 -14.77
CA ILE A 247 -8.05 -25.31 -14.50
C ILE A 247 -7.63 -25.71 -13.09
N ALA A 248 -6.65 -26.61 -13.03
CA ALA A 248 -6.02 -27.05 -11.80
C ALA A 248 -4.85 -26.12 -11.43
N LYS A 249 -5.07 -25.26 -10.42
CA LYS A 249 -4.08 -24.35 -9.82
C LYS A 249 -3.86 -24.65 -8.35
N LEU A 250 -2.60 -24.73 -7.92
CA LEU A 250 -2.27 -25.01 -6.52
C LEU A 250 -2.21 -23.72 -5.68
N LEU A 251 -2.48 -23.86 -4.39
CA LEU A 251 -2.23 -22.84 -3.36
C LEU A 251 -1.10 -23.29 -2.43
N MET A 252 -0.37 -22.30 -1.90
CA MET A 252 0.78 -22.47 -1.02
C MET A 252 0.46 -22.23 0.47
N PHE A 253 -0.68 -22.71 0.99
CA PHE A 253 -0.84 -22.79 2.46
C PHE A 253 -0.24 -24.07 3.05
N SER A 254 -0.20 -25.18 2.29
CA SER A 254 0.28 -26.46 2.81
C SER A 254 1.81 -26.56 2.97
N ILE A 255 2.57 -25.55 2.51
CA ILE A 255 4.05 -25.53 2.55
C ILE A 255 4.57 -24.42 3.47
N ALA A 256 3.73 -23.43 3.84
CA ALA A 256 4.14 -22.31 4.67
C ALA A 256 4.02 -22.63 6.18
N SER A 257 5.15 -22.56 6.87
CA SER A 257 5.25 -22.70 8.32
C SER A 257 4.50 -21.59 9.09
N SER A 258 4.35 -21.80 10.40
CA SER A 258 3.61 -20.96 11.36
C SER A 258 3.94 -19.46 11.35
N SER A 259 5.11 -19.06 10.86
CA SER A 259 5.55 -17.66 10.76
C SER A 259 4.77 -16.86 9.72
N TRP A 260 4.20 -17.53 8.71
CA TRP A 260 3.35 -16.91 7.69
C TRP A 260 1.86 -16.92 8.07
N LYS A 261 1.47 -17.62 9.14
CA LYS A 261 0.07 -17.67 9.61
C LYS A 261 -0.43 -16.34 10.16
N GLN A 262 0.47 -15.41 10.53
CA GLN A 262 0.10 -14.06 10.96
C GLN A 262 -0.24 -13.12 9.79
N LEU A 263 0.08 -13.49 8.55
CA LEU A 263 -0.42 -12.86 7.33
C LEU A 263 -1.56 -13.73 6.79
N ALA A 264 -2.77 -13.54 7.30
CA ALA A 264 -3.98 -14.26 6.91
C ALA A 264 -4.41 -13.95 5.45
N PHE A 265 -3.62 -14.33 4.45
CA PHE A 265 -3.93 -14.10 3.03
C PHE A 265 -3.53 -15.31 2.15
N PRO A 266 -4.43 -15.81 1.29
CA PRO A 266 -4.14 -16.94 0.42
C PRO A 266 -3.24 -16.54 -0.76
N LEU A 267 -2.09 -17.21 -0.87
CA LEU A 267 -1.12 -17.10 -1.97
C LEU A 267 -1.31 -18.24 -2.97
N PHE A 268 -1.52 -17.87 -4.24
CA PHE A 268 -1.79 -18.78 -5.36
C PHE A 268 -0.50 -19.08 -6.13
N GLN A 269 -0.36 -20.24 -6.76
CA GLN A 269 0.77 -20.52 -7.66
C GLN A 269 0.26 -20.63 -9.10
N ALA A 270 0.76 -19.78 -9.99
CA ALA A 270 0.37 -19.80 -11.40
C ALA A 270 1.57 -19.95 -12.34
N LEU A 271 1.45 -20.84 -13.31
CA LEU A 271 2.55 -21.24 -14.17
C LEU A 271 2.71 -20.34 -15.39
N VAL A 272 3.94 -19.84 -15.60
CA VAL A 272 4.29 -18.87 -16.65
C VAL A 272 4.50 -19.53 -18.03
N LEU A 273 4.17 -20.82 -18.22
CA LEU A 273 4.64 -21.63 -19.35
C LEU A 273 3.68 -21.77 -20.55
N ALA A 274 2.44 -21.26 -20.47
CA ALA A 274 1.46 -21.51 -21.53
C ALA A 274 1.82 -20.84 -22.88
N ARG A 275 1.94 -21.63 -23.95
CA ARG A 275 2.30 -21.15 -25.31
C ARG A 275 1.07 -20.69 -26.10
N LYS A 276 1.24 -19.67 -26.95
CA LYS A 276 0.30 -19.33 -28.06
C LYS A 276 0.70 -20.20 -29.26
N LYS A 277 -0.23 -20.93 -29.89
CA LYS A 277 0.08 -21.68 -31.11
C LYS A 277 0.24 -20.70 -32.28
N ASP A 278 1.19 -21.03 -33.16
CA ASP A 278 1.50 -20.51 -34.50
C ASP A 278 0.70 -19.29 -35.03
N PRO A 279 1.36 -18.18 -35.45
CA PRO A 279 0.72 -16.99 -36.04
C PRO A 279 -0.21 -17.25 -37.23
N LYS A 280 -0.07 -18.40 -37.91
CA LYS A 280 -0.91 -18.75 -39.08
C LYS A 280 -2.24 -19.45 -38.73
N SER A 281 -2.47 -19.83 -37.48
CA SER A 281 -3.73 -20.48 -37.08
C SER A 281 -4.70 -19.47 -36.44
N ARG A 282 -5.89 -19.28 -37.04
CA ARG A 282 -6.97 -18.38 -36.55
C ARG A 282 -7.59 -18.82 -35.19
N ARG A 283 -7.04 -19.80 -34.48
CA ARG A 283 -7.56 -20.26 -33.18
C ARG A 283 -6.55 -19.97 -32.07
N ARG A 284 -6.89 -19.02 -31.18
CA ARG A 284 -6.10 -18.66 -29.98
C ARG A 284 -5.96 -19.88 -29.05
N HIS A 285 -4.80 -20.04 -28.40
CA HIS A 285 -4.61 -21.05 -27.35
C HIS A 285 -5.40 -20.61 -26.09
N PRO A 286 -6.10 -21.51 -25.36
CA PRO A 286 -7.09 -21.10 -24.35
C PRO A 286 -6.52 -20.24 -23.22
N ILE A 287 -5.30 -20.50 -22.76
CA ILE A 287 -4.74 -19.82 -21.58
C ILE A 287 -4.37 -18.36 -21.89
N GLY A 288 -3.67 -18.12 -23.01
CA GLY A 288 -3.32 -16.76 -23.44
C GLY A 288 -4.51 -15.96 -23.95
N SER A 289 -5.56 -16.62 -24.46
CA SER A 289 -6.86 -15.98 -24.73
C SER A 289 -7.55 -15.63 -23.43
N MET A 290 -7.71 -16.55 -22.48
CA MET A 290 -8.46 -16.27 -21.25
C MET A 290 -7.77 -15.26 -20.32
N ALA A 291 -6.43 -15.17 -20.32
CA ALA A 291 -5.69 -14.12 -19.59
C ALA A 291 -5.87 -12.73 -20.23
N LEU A 292 -6.00 -12.66 -21.56
CA LEU A 292 -6.31 -11.41 -22.30
C LEU A 292 -7.81 -11.08 -22.30
N ASP A 293 -8.68 -12.09 -22.15
CA ASP A 293 -10.14 -11.96 -22.22
C ASP A 293 -10.77 -11.90 -20.80
N GLY A 294 -9.99 -11.80 -19.72
CA GLY A 294 -10.48 -11.61 -18.34
C GLY A 294 -11.29 -12.75 -17.72
N LYS A 295 -11.54 -13.85 -18.44
CA LYS A 295 -12.47 -14.92 -18.03
C LYS A 295 -12.10 -15.65 -16.73
N TRP A 296 -10.84 -15.63 -16.33
CA TRP A 296 -10.40 -16.18 -15.03
C TRP A 296 -10.82 -15.33 -13.84
N ALA A 297 -10.81 -14.01 -14.01
CA ALA A 297 -11.30 -13.05 -13.01
C ALA A 297 -12.83 -13.14 -12.88
N GLN A 298 -13.50 -13.46 -13.98
CA GLN A 298 -14.94 -13.55 -14.10
C GLN A 298 -15.53 -14.75 -13.33
N VAL A 299 -14.75 -15.80 -13.07
CA VAL A 299 -15.23 -16.99 -12.34
C VAL A 299 -15.39 -16.71 -10.83
N GLY A 300 -14.58 -15.83 -10.25
CA GLY A 300 -14.83 -15.33 -8.89
C GLY A 300 -16.15 -14.56 -8.79
N PHE A 301 -16.60 -13.94 -9.89
CA PHE A 301 -17.87 -13.24 -10.04
C PHE A 301 -19.06 -14.19 -10.32
N GLU A 302 -18.86 -15.24 -11.12
CA GLU A 302 -19.92 -16.15 -11.59
C GLU A 302 -20.25 -17.30 -10.61
N LEU A 303 -19.37 -17.60 -9.64
CA LEU A 303 -19.56 -18.69 -8.66
C LEU A 303 -20.59 -18.42 -7.53
N GLY A 304 -21.44 -17.40 -7.65
CA GLY A 304 -22.67 -17.30 -6.84
C GLY A 304 -22.51 -16.80 -5.39
N PHE A 305 -21.51 -15.97 -5.07
CA PHE A 305 -21.35 -15.36 -3.73
C PHE A 305 -22.20 -14.08 -3.47
N GLY A 306 -23.42 -13.96 -4.04
CA GLY A 306 -24.18 -12.70 -4.07
C GLY A 306 -24.63 -12.07 -2.72
N PRO A 307 -25.22 -10.84 -2.75
CA PRO A 307 -25.21 -9.87 -3.84
C PRO A 307 -23.88 -9.08 -3.83
N GLU A 308 -23.68 -8.22 -4.83
CA GLU A 308 -22.70 -7.13 -4.77
C GLU A 308 -22.63 -6.58 -3.33
N LEU A 309 -21.44 -6.49 -2.74
CA LEU A 309 -21.29 -5.55 -1.63
C LEU A 309 -21.36 -4.19 -2.31
N GLU A 310 -22.59 -3.69 -2.43
CA GLU A 310 -22.92 -2.43 -3.07
C GLU A 310 -22.16 -1.32 -2.36
N GLU A 311 -21.61 -0.39 -3.14
CA GLU A 311 -21.02 0.82 -2.61
C GLU A 311 -22.15 1.67 -2.00
N ILE A 312 -22.29 1.64 -0.66
CA ILE A 312 -23.37 2.32 0.07
C ILE A 312 -22.91 3.73 0.44
N LEU A 313 -23.59 4.74 -0.08
CA LEU A 313 -23.31 6.14 0.21
C LEU A 313 -24.22 6.65 1.34
N HIS A 314 -23.59 6.99 2.46
CA HIS A 314 -24.26 7.63 3.58
C HIS A 314 -24.22 9.16 3.43
N ALA A 315 -25.32 9.73 2.95
CA ALA A 315 -25.52 11.18 2.85
C ALA A 315 -27.01 11.54 2.80
N GLY A 316 -27.34 12.80 3.13
CA GLY A 316 -28.68 13.33 2.87
C GLY A 316 -28.96 13.45 1.36
N ASN A 317 -30.21 13.28 0.96
CA ASN A 317 -30.68 13.29 -0.43
C ASN A 317 -30.49 14.63 -1.19
N THR A 318 -30.17 15.71 -0.49
CA THR A 318 -29.94 17.05 -1.05
C THR A 318 -28.48 17.52 -0.91
N ASN A 319 -27.59 16.63 -0.48
CA ASN A 319 -26.21 16.98 -0.18
C ASN A 319 -25.37 17.07 -1.46
N LYS A 320 -24.95 18.29 -1.82
CA LYS A 320 -24.06 18.54 -2.97
C LYS A 320 -22.78 17.71 -2.97
N ASN A 321 -22.25 17.38 -1.80
CA ASN A 321 -21.03 16.60 -1.67
C ASN A 321 -21.30 15.11 -1.96
N GLY A 322 -22.51 14.61 -1.69
CA GLY A 322 -22.93 13.26 -2.08
C GLY A 322 -23.16 13.16 -3.59
N PHE A 323 -23.70 14.21 -4.21
CA PHE A 323 -23.94 14.24 -5.67
C PHE A 323 -22.68 14.01 -6.51
N LYS A 324 -21.51 14.46 -6.04
CA LYS A 324 -20.23 14.21 -6.71
C LYS A 324 -20.00 12.72 -6.97
N ALA A 325 -20.21 11.89 -5.96
CA ALA A 325 -20.02 10.44 -6.04
C ALA A 325 -21.09 9.78 -6.90
N LEU A 326 -22.35 10.19 -6.75
CA LEU A 326 -23.48 9.63 -7.51
C LEU A 326 -23.37 9.93 -9.00
N ILE A 327 -23.02 11.17 -9.38
CA ILE A 327 -22.84 11.56 -10.78
C ILE A 327 -21.61 10.85 -11.37
N ALA A 328 -20.49 10.77 -10.62
CA ALA A 328 -19.33 10.00 -11.04
C ALA A 328 -19.69 8.52 -11.27
N ALA A 329 -20.53 7.94 -10.41
CA ALA A 329 -21.03 6.58 -10.55
C ALA A 329 -21.82 6.38 -11.85
N GLU A 330 -22.71 7.32 -12.20
CA GLU A 330 -23.49 7.29 -13.45
C GLU A 330 -22.59 7.30 -14.69
N TYR A 331 -21.59 8.20 -14.74
CA TYR A 331 -20.62 8.22 -15.85
C TYR A 331 -19.77 6.96 -15.93
N SER A 332 -19.46 6.36 -14.77
CA SER A 332 -18.61 5.16 -14.68
C SER A 332 -19.41 3.86 -14.86
N GLY A 333 -20.75 3.92 -14.85
CA GLY A 333 -21.62 2.75 -14.77
C GLY A 333 -21.30 1.88 -13.55
N VAL A 334 -21.03 2.51 -12.41
CA VAL A 334 -20.83 1.88 -11.10
C VAL A 334 -22.12 2.04 -10.31
N LYS A 335 -22.56 1.01 -9.60
CA LYS A 335 -23.76 1.07 -8.77
C LYS A 335 -23.39 1.64 -7.39
N VAL A 336 -23.91 2.80 -7.05
CA VAL A 336 -23.75 3.39 -5.70
C VAL A 336 -25.14 3.61 -5.10
N GLU A 337 -25.44 2.92 -4.00
CA GLU A 337 -26.73 3.02 -3.33
C GLU A 337 -26.71 4.10 -2.26
N LEU A 338 -27.55 5.14 -2.42
CA LEU A 338 -27.73 6.15 -1.37
C LEU A 338 -28.62 5.59 -0.26
N VAL A 339 -28.16 5.69 0.99
CA VAL A 339 -28.92 5.24 2.17
C VAL A 339 -30.28 5.94 2.23
N LYS A 340 -31.34 5.12 2.36
CA LYS A 340 -32.72 5.61 2.55
C LYS A 340 -32.88 6.15 3.97
N ASN A 341 -33.63 7.24 4.12
CA ASN A 341 -33.98 7.85 5.41
C ASN A 341 -32.79 8.35 6.24
N PHE A 342 -31.71 8.80 5.59
CA PHE A 342 -30.59 9.42 6.29
C PHE A 342 -30.99 10.77 6.90
N GLU A 343 -30.89 10.91 8.22
CA GLU A 343 -31.24 12.14 8.95
C GLU A 343 -29.97 12.83 9.49
N MET A 344 -29.69 14.02 8.96
CA MET A 344 -28.53 14.81 9.39
C MET A 344 -28.73 15.32 10.83
N GLY A 345 -27.74 15.08 11.69
CA GLY A 345 -27.79 15.34 13.13
C GLY A 345 -28.14 14.11 13.97
N VAL A 346 -28.73 13.07 13.36
CA VAL A 346 -29.13 11.83 14.05
C VAL A 346 -28.28 10.66 13.53
N SER A 347 -28.42 10.30 12.25
CA SER A 347 -27.74 9.15 11.64
C SER A 347 -26.22 9.27 11.74
N ASN A 348 -25.67 10.45 11.47
CA ASN A 348 -24.22 10.73 11.52
C ASN A 348 -23.62 10.91 12.93
N LYS A 349 -24.45 10.79 13.98
CA LYS A 349 -24.00 10.86 15.38
C LYS A 349 -24.03 9.51 16.09
N THR A 350 -24.52 8.47 15.42
CA THR A 350 -24.52 7.10 15.95
C THR A 350 -23.09 6.58 16.13
N PRO A 351 -22.82 5.74 17.16
CA PRO A 351 -21.51 5.11 17.33
C PRO A 351 -21.05 4.33 16.11
N GLU A 352 -21.98 3.71 15.39
CA GLU A 352 -21.73 2.95 14.16
C GLU A 352 -21.21 3.86 13.05
N PHE A 353 -21.84 5.03 12.85
CA PHE A 353 -21.38 6.00 11.86
C PHE A 353 -20.04 6.65 12.26
N LEU A 354 -19.86 6.97 13.54
CA LEU A 354 -18.62 7.57 14.04
C LEU A 354 -17.40 6.65 13.93
N LYS A 355 -17.61 5.32 13.90
CA LYS A 355 -16.55 4.36 13.53
C LYS A 355 -16.12 4.50 12.07
N MET A 356 -17.04 4.85 11.17
CA MET A 356 -16.73 5.06 9.75
C MET A 356 -16.13 6.43 9.46
N ASN A 357 -16.61 7.47 10.14
CA ASN A 357 -16.03 8.81 10.08
C ASN A 357 -16.01 9.43 11.49
N PRO A 358 -14.84 9.52 12.14
CA PRO A 358 -14.72 10.07 13.50
C PRO A 358 -15.21 11.52 13.65
N ILE A 359 -15.28 12.28 12.56
CA ILE A 359 -15.74 13.68 12.56
C ILE A 359 -17.28 13.74 12.45
N GLY A 360 -17.94 12.63 12.07
CA GLY A 360 -19.39 12.57 11.88
C GLY A 360 -19.87 13.44 10.71
N LYS A 361 -19.01 13.68 9.72
CA LYS A 361 -19.35 14.42 8.48
C LYS A 361 -19.86 13.47 7.41
N VAL A 362 -20.63 14.02 6.48
CA VAL A 362 -21.14 13.34 5.28
C VAL A 362 -20.64 14.04 4.02
N PRO A 363 -20.45 13.32 2.90
CA PRO A 363 -20.74 11.89 2.69
C PRO A 363 -19.68 10.94 3.29
N VAL A 364 -20.10 9.69 3.51
CA VAL A 364 -19.23 8.53 3.77
C VAL A 364 -19.65 7.42 2.83
N LEU A 365 -18.69 6.79 2.14
CA LEU A 365 -18.93 5.61 1.32
C LEU A 365 -18.50 4.37 2.08
N GLU A 366 -19.42 3.46 2.31
CA GLU A 366 -19.13 2.13 2.84
C GLU A 366 -18.77 1.21 1.67
N THR A 367 -17.60 0.57 1.77
CA THR A 367 -17.08 -0.32 0.74
C THR A 367 -16.74 -1.69 1.37
N PRO A 368 -16.56 -2.75 0.56
CA PRO A 368 -16.13 -4.06 1.05
C PRO A 368 -14.82 -4.02 1.85
N ASP A 369 -13.93 -3.09 1.51
CA ASP A 369 -12.58 -2.97 2.06
C ASP A 369 -12.51 -1.97 3.23
N GLY A 370 -13.61 -1.30 3.56
CA GLY A 370 -13.71 -0.30 4.61
C GLY A 370 -14.36 1.02 4.17
N PRO A 371 -14.65 1.91 5.12
CA PRO A 371 -15.29 3.19 4.83
C PRO A 371 -14.31 4.21 4.25
N ILE A 372 -14.79 5.04 3.32
CA ILE A 372 -14.07 6.17 2.75
C ILE A 372 -14.87 7.43 3.08
N PHE A 373 -14.23 8.43 3.69
CA PHE A 373 -14.81 9.74 3.93
C PHE A 373 -14.03 10.82 3.14
N GLU A 374 -14.58 12.02 3.06
CA GLU A 374 -14.24 13.11 2.11
C GLU A 374 -14.81 12.94 0.70
N SER A 375 -15.67 13.88 0.31
CA SER A 375 -16.46 13.78 -0.93
C SER A 375 -15.64 13.66 -2.21
N ASN A 376 -14.51 14.39 -2.30
CA ASN A 376 -13.64 14.30 -3.47
C ASN A 376 -12.90 12.95 -3.49
N ALA A 377 -12.51 12.41 -2.33
CA ALA A 377 -11.88 11.08 -2.24
C ALA A 377 -12.86 9.96 -2.63
N ILE A 378 -14.11 10.05 -2.17
CA ILE A 378 -15.17 9.12 -2.56
C ILE A 378 -15.41 9.16 -4.07
N ALA A 379 -15.58 10.37 -4.65
CA ALA A 379 -15.81 10.50 -6.10
C ALA A 379 -14.63 9.95 -6.93
N ARG A 380 -13.39 10.16 -6.44
CA ARG A 380 -12.18 9.55 -7.02
C ARG A 380 -12.22 8.02 -6.96
N TYR A 381 -12.52 7.45 -5.79
CA TYR A 381 -12.62 6.00 -5.60
C TYR A 381 -13.65 5.38 -6.55
N VAL A 382 -14.87 5.93 -6.58
CA VAL A 382 -15.96 5.46 -7.44
C VAL A 382 -15.55 5.47 -8.91
N THR A 383 -14.86 6.52 -9.35
CA THR A 383 -14.36 6.64 -10.72
C THR A 383 -13.31 5.55 -11.03
N ARG A 384 -12.43 5.22 -10.08
CA ARG A 384 -11.35 4.23 -10.26
C ARG A 384 -11.81 2.78 -10.16
N LEU A 385 -13.05 2.51 -9.75
CA LEU A 385 -13.58 1.14 -9.69
C LEU A 385 -13.65 0.47 -11.08
N LYS A 386 -13.63 1.24 -12.17
CA LYS A 386 -13.40 0.74 -13.53
C LYS A 386 -12.08 1.26 -14.09
N ALA A 387 -11.24 0.34 -14.56
CA ALA A 387 -9.91 0.65 -15.09
C ALA A 387 -9.93 1.49 -16.38
N ASP A 388 -10.98 1.35 -17.20
CA ASP A 388 -11.18 2.11 -18.43
C ASP A 388 -12.23 3.21 -18.23
N ASN A 389 -11.82 4.30 -17.56
CA ASN A 389 -12.70 5.42 -17.23
C ASN A 389 -12.16 6.75 -17.78
N PRO A 390 -12.90 7.44 -18.67
CA PRO A 390 -12.43 8.69 -19.28
C PRO A 390 -12.36 9.88 -18.30
N LEU A 391 -12.95 9.78 -17.10
CA LEU A 391 -13.06 10.91 -16.17
C LEU A 391 -11.72 11.39 -15.57
N TYR A 392 -10.63 10.62 -15.71
CA TYR A 392 -9.28 10.98 -15.21
C TYR A 392 -8.34 11.54 -16.27
N GLY A 393 -8.82 11.70 -17.50
CA GLY A 393 -7.96 12.03 -18.63
C GLY A 393 -7.07 10.85 -19.05
N SER A 394 -6.43 11.03 -20.18
CA SER A 394 -5.63 10.02 -20.88
C SER A 394 -4.12 10.17 -20.67
N SER A 395 -3.69 11.27 -20.03
CA SER A 395 -2.29 11.61 -19.83
C SER A 395 -2.04 12.20 -18.45
N LEU A 396 -0.77 12.16 -18.00
CA LEU A 396 -0.37 12.74 -16.71
C LEU A 396 -0.68 14.24 -16.61
N ILE A 397 -0.59 14.98 -17.72
CA ILE A 397 -0.90 16.41 -17.73
C ILE A 397 -2.40 16.68 -17.62
N GLU A 398 -3.25 15.85 -18.25
CA GLU A 398 -4.69 15.93 -18.07
C GLU A 398 -5.10 15.59 -16.64
N TYR A 399 -4.51 14.54 -16.07
CA TYR A 399 -4.71 14.18 -14.67
C TYR A 399 -4.35 15.33 -13.72
N ALA A 400 -3.17 15.94 -13.89
CA ALA A 400 -2.74 17.08 -13.08
C ALA A 400 -3.69 18.28 -13.21
N ARG A 401 -4.19 18.56 -14.42
CA ARG A 401 -5.19 19.61 -14.65
C ARG A 401 -6.53 19.30 -14.01
N ILE A 402 -6.95 18.03 -13.99
CA ILE A 402 -8.18 17.60 -13.31
C ILE A 402 -8.05 17.87 -11.81
N GLU A 403 -6.95 17.42 -11.20
CA GLU A 403 -6.69 17.66 -9.78
C GLU A 403 -6.61 19.16 -9.45
N GLN A 404 -5.95 19.97 -10.30
CA GLN A 404 -5.91 21.43 -10.17
C GLN A 404 -7.32 22.04 -10.08
N TRP A 405 -8.24 21.62 -10.94
CA TRP A 405 -9.61 22.16 -10.94
C TRP A 405 -10.47 21.62 -9.79
N ILE A 406 -10.21 20.39 -9.31
CA ILE A 406 -10.85 19.82 -8.12
C ILE A 406 -10.48 20.65 -6.88
N ASP A 407 -9.20 20.99 -6.73
CA ASP A 407 -8.71 21.79 -5.62
C ASP A 407 -9.20 23.24 -5.73
N PHE A 408 -9.14 23.83 -6.92
CA PHE A 408 -9.71 25.16 -7.17
C PHE A 408 -11.21 25.21 -6.84
N ALA A 409 -11.99 24.22 -7.26
CA ALA A 409 -13.41 24.13 -6.92
C ALA A 409 -13.66 24.09 -5.40
N SER A 410 -12.78 23.41 -4.66
CA SER A 410 -12.96 23.18 -3.23
C SER A 410 -12.51 24.39 -2.40
N ILE A 411 -11.39 25.00 -2.75
CA ILE A 411 -10.73 26.04 -1.94
C ILE A 411 -11.16 27.43 -2.38
N GLU A 412 -11.36 27.65 -3.68
CA GLU A 412 -11.59 28.98 -4.24
C GLU A 412 -13.06 29.27 -4.51
N ILE A 413 -13.86 28.24 -4.84
CA ILE A 413 -15.30 28.39 -5.11
C ILE A 413 -16.13 28.03 -3.87
N ASP A 414 -16.04 26.78 -3.40
CA ASP A 414 -16.94 26.27 -2.35
C ASP A 414 -16.81 27.02 -1.02
N VAL A 415 -15.58 27.32 -0.60
CA VAL A 415 -15.31 28.08 0.63
C VAL A 415 -15.96 29.46 0.59
N ASN A 416 -15.84 30.18 -0.54
CA ASN A 416 -16.39 31.54 -0.64
C ASN A 416 -17.93 31.53 -0.79
N ILE A 417 -18.50 30.54 -1.50
CA ILE A 417 -19.95 30.30 -1.51
C ILE A 417 -20.46 30.03 -0.08
N GLY A 418 -19.77 29.17 0.68
CA GLY A 418 -20.12 28.87 2.06
C GLY A 418 -20.03 30.08 2.99
N ARG A 419 -18.98 30.90 2.85
CA ARG A 419 -18.82 32.15 3.63
C ARG A 419 -19.91 33.19 3.34
N TRP A 420 -20.48 33.18 2.14
CA TRP A 420 -21.62 34.02 1.80
C TRP A 420 -22.96 33.42 2.28
N LEU A 421 -23.18 32.13 2.05
CA LEU A 421 -24.46 31.47 2.30
C LEU A 421 -24.72 31.15 3.78
N TYR A 422 -23.74 30.56 4.48
CA TYR A 422 -23.96 30.01 5.82
C TYR A 422 -24.34 31.06 6.88
N PRO A 423 -23.80 32.30 6.85
CA PRO A 423 -24.28 33.33 7.75
C PRO A 423 -25.74 33.75 7.50
N ARG A 424 -26.17 33.78 6.24
CA ARG A 424 -27.57 34.09 5.88
C ARG A 424 -28.56 33.02 6.30
N LEU A 425 -28.11 31.76 6.32
CA LEU A 425 -28.89 30.62 6.81
C LEU A 425 -28.86 30.46 8.34
N GLY A 426 -28.13 31.33 9.06
CA GLY A 426 -28.06 31.30 10.52
C GLY A 426 -27.13 30.22 11.08
N PHE A 427 -26.27 29.60 10.26
CA PHE A 427 -25.28 28.62 10.73
C PHE A 427 -24.02 29.27 11.32
N ILE A 428 -23.75 30.51 10.93
CA ILE A 428 -22.60 31.32 11.37
C ILE A 428 -23.13 32.74 11.68
N PRO A 429 -22.55 33.49 12.63
CA PRO A 429 -22.91 34.89 12.82
C PRO A 429 -22.73 35.73 11.54
N PHE A 430 -23.72 36.55 11.22
CA PHE A 430 -23.67 37.45 10.07
C PHE A 430 -22.81 38.68 10.37
N ALA A 431 -21.88 38.99 9.47
CA ALA A 431 -21.10 40.22 9.46
C ALA A 431 -21.01 40.76 8.03
N ALA A 432 -21.50 41.98 7.81
CA ALA A 432 -21.60 42.58 6.46
C ALA A 432 -20.23 42.67 5.75
N VAL A 433 -19.18 43.09 6.46
CA VAL A 433 -17.82 43.19 5.92
C VAL A 433 -17.28 41.83 5.48
N ALA A 434 -17.53 40.78 6.25
CA ALA A 434 -17.09 39.43 5.93
C ALA A 434 -17.82 38.88 4.69
N GLU A 435 -19.11 39.19 4.56
CA GLU A 435 -19.89 38.84 3.38
C GLU A 435 -19.40 39.58 2.12
N GLU A 436 -19.22 40.90 2.19
CA GLU A 436 -18.71 41.70 1.06
C GLU A 436 -17.34 41.19 0.59
N SER A 437 -16.47 40.84 1.55
CA SER A 437 -15.16 40.23 1.26
C SER A 437 -15.30 38.88 0.56
N ALA A 438 -16.20 38.00 1.05
CA ALA A 438 -16.46 36.70 0.43
C ALA A 438 -17.03 36.83 -0.99
N ILE A 439 -17.95 37.78 -1.20
CA ILE A 439 -18.53 38.08 -2.52
C ILE A 439 -17.44 38.58 -3.47
N SER A 440 -16.62 39.54 -3.05
CA SER A 440 -15.52 40.08 -3.87
C SER A 440 -14.50 39.01 -4.25
N ALA A 441 -14.10 38.17 -3.28
CA ALA A 441 -13.22 37.04 -3.52
C ALA A 441 -13.83 36.06 -4.52
N LEU A 442 -15.10 35.66 -4.32
CA LEU A 442 -15.82 34.77 -5.22
C LEU A 442 -15.91 35.34 -6.64
N LYS A 443 -16.25 36.63 -6.79
CA LYS A 443 -16.27 37.31 -8.10
C LYS A 443 -14.92 37.22 -8.81
N ARG A 444 -13.81 37.45 -8.10
CA ARG A 444 -12.46 37.32 -8.67
C ARG A 444 -12.19 35.89 -9.17
N ARG A 445 -12.62 34.87 -8.43
CA ARG A 445 -12.42 33.45 -8.81
C ARG A 445 -13.33 33.01 -9.95
N LEU A 446 -14.59 33.45 -9.96
CA LEU A 446 -15.50 33.26 -11.08
C LEU A 446 -15.01 33.99 -12.34
N GLY A 447 -14.36 35.15 -12.19
CA GLY A 447 -13.69 35.83 -13.30
C GLY A 447 -12.58 34.97 -13.92
N ALA A 448 -11.70 34.39 -13.10
CA ALA A 448 -10.65 33.49 -13.58
C ALA A 448 -11.24 32.23 -14.27
N LEU A 449 -12.28 31.64 -13.69
CA LEU A 449 -12.98 30.50 -14.26
C LEU A 449 -13.66 30.86 -15.60
N SER A 450 -14.28 32.05 -15.67
CA SER A 450 -14.92 32.57 -16.89
C SER A 450 -13.90 32.75 -18.01
N THR A 451 -12.72 33.27 -17.72
CA THR A 451 -11.62 33.39 -18.69
C THR A 451 -11.20 32.04 -19.24
N HIS A 452 -11.04 31.03 -18.39
CA HIS A 452 -10.71 29.67 -18.84
C HIS A 452 -11.82 29.09 -19.72
N LEU A 453 -13.08 29.25 -19.32
CA LEU A 453 -14.24 28.73 -20.04
C LEU A 453 -14.57 29.51 -21.31
N ALA A 454 -13.98 30.69 -21.54
CA ALA A 454 -14.25 31.48 -22.75
C ALA A 454 -13.98 30.67 -24.04
N THR A 455 -12.92 29.86 -24.04
CA THR A 455 -12.51 29.02 -25.18
C THR A 455 -12.68 27.52 -24.95
N ASN A 456 -13.15 27.10 -23.78
CA ASN A 456 -13.29 25.69 -23.43
C ASN A 456 -14.75 25.33 -23.13
N THR A 457 -15.17 24.15 -23.59
CA THR A 457 -16.51 23.62 -23.28
C THR A 457 -16.57 22.99 -21.90
N TYR A 458 -15.51 22.25 -21.54
CA TYR A 458 -15.28 21.59 -20.26
C TYR A 458 -13.98 22.09 -19.64
N LEU A 459 -13.70 21.76 -18.39
CA LEU A 459 -12.52 22.26 -17.68
C LEU A 459 -11.21 21.64 -18.20
N VAL A 460 -11.24 20.37 -18.59
CA VAL A 460 -10.06 19.64 -19.07
C VAL A 460 -10.41 18.83 -20.31
N GLY A 461 -9.66 19.03 -21.40
CA GLY A 461 -9.85 18.32 -22.65
C GLY A 461 -11.17 18.68 -23.36
N HIS A 462 -11.73 17.71 -24.09
CA HIS A 462 -12.92 17.89 -24.94
C HIS A 462 -14.15 17.09 -24.45
N SER A 463 -14.09 16.54 -23.24
CA SER A 463 -15.16 15.74 -22.64
C SER A 463 -15.31 16.03 -21.15
N VAL A 464 -16.43 15.60 -20.56
CA VAL A 464 -16.65 15.69 -19.11
C VAL A 464 -15.59 14.88 -18.38
N THR A 465 -15.01 15.48 -17.35
CA THR A 465 -14.05 14.85 -16.44
C THR A 465 -14.52 14.96 -14.99
N LEU A 466 -13.78 14.34 -14.06
CA LEU A 466 -14.07 14.45 -12.64
C LEU A 466 -13.99 15.91 -12.14
N ALA A 467 -13.15 16.75 -12.77
CA ALA A 467 -13.09 18.18 -12.48
C ALA A 467 -14.43 18.86 -12.74
N ASP A 468 -15.09 18.53 -13.86
CA ASP A 468 -16.36 19.16 -14.24
C ASP A 468 -17.49 18.77 -13.27
N ILE A 469 -17.51 17.50 -12.86
CA ILE A 469 -18.47 16.98 -11.87
C ILE A 469 -18.32 17.71 -10.55
N ILE A 470 -17.10 17.80 -10.02
CA ILE A 470 -16.85 18.42 -8.72
C ILE A 470 -17.09 19.93 -8.77
N MET A 471 -16.64 20.63 -9.82
CA MET A 471 -16.89 22.06 -10.01
C MET A 471 -18.38 22.37 -10.05
N THR A 472 -19.13 21.62 -10.85
CA THR A 472 -20.58 21.83 -11.01
C THR A 472 -21.32 21.58 -9.69
N CYS A 473 -20.97 20.53 -8.94
CA CYS A 473 -21.59 20.26 -7.63
C CYS A 473 -21.29 21.37 -6.61
N ASN A 474 -20.10 21.99 -6.64
CA ASN A 474 -19.78 23.10 -5.75
C ASN A 474 -20.50 24.40 -6.17
N LEU A 475 -20.56 24.70 -7.48
CA LEU A 475 -21.33 25.83 -8.01
C LEU A 475 -22.83 25.68 -7.78
N TYR A 476 -23.35 24.44 -7.81
CA TYR A 476 -24.78 24.12 -7.66
C TYR A 476 -25.41 24.82 -6.46
N VAL A 477 -24.77 24.77 -5.28
CA VAL A 477 -25.30 25.43 -4.08
C VAL A 477 -25.39 26.94 -4.26
N GLY A 478 -24.40 27.56 -4.90
CA GLY A 478 -24.46 28.98 -5.23
C GLY A 478 -25.63 29.29 -6.16
N PHE A 479 -25.70 28.57 -7.29
CA PHE A 479 -26.70 28.76 -8.33
C PHE A 479 -28.14 28.49 -7.90
N VAL A 480 -28.39 27.65 -6.89
CA VAL A 480 -29.77 27.37 -6.42
C VAL A 480 -30.15 28.11 -5.13
N ARG A 481 -29.19 28.77 -4.46
CA ARG A 481 -29.46 29.43 -3.16
C ARG A 481 -29.18 30.91 -3.10
N ILE A 482 -28.10 31.42 -3.71
CA ILE A 482 -27.62 32.80 -3.46
C ILE A 482 -27.20 33.58 -4.72
N MET A 483 -26.80 32.91 -5.80
CA MET A 483 -26.37 33.58 -7.02
C MET A 483 -27.57 33.86 -7.91
N THR A 484 -28.13 35.07 -7.82
CA THR A 484 -29.25 35.53 -8.66
C THR A 484 -28.81 35.72 -10.11
N LYS A 485 -29.79 35.84 -11.03
CA LYS A 485 -29.51 36.09 -12.45
C LYS A 485 -28.65 37.34 -12.68
N SER A 486 -28.89 38.41 -11.91
CA SER A 486 -28.08 39.63 -11.97
C SER A 486 -26.63 39.41 -11.56
N PHE A 487 -26.37 38.48 -10.64
CA PHE A 487 -25.02 38.14 -10.22
C PHE A 487 -24.31 37.28 -11.27
N THR A 488 -24.99 36.25 -11.79
CA THR A 488 -24.37 35.32 -12.74
C THR A 488 -24.16 35.91 -14.13
N SER A 489 -24.94 36.95 -14.51
CA SER A 489 -24.74 37.67 -15.77
C SER A 489 -23.39 38.37 -15.88
N GLU A 490 -22.69 38.63 -14.77
CA GLU A 490 -21.31 39.14 -14.77
C GLU A 490 -20.30 38.09 -15.27
N PHE A 491 -20.67 36.80 -15.27
CA PHE A 491 -19.80 35.66 -15.64
C PHE A 491 -20.47 34.75 -16.67
N PRO A 492 -20.75 35.25 -17.90
CA PRO A 492 -21.58 34.54 -18.88
C PRO A 492 -21.03 33.17 -19.28
N HIS A 493 -19.70 32.99 -19.31
CA HIS A 493 -19.11 31.70 -19.64
C HIS A 493 -19.25 30.66 -18.53
N VAL A 494 -19.22 31.10 -17.26
CA VAL A 494 -19.49 30.23 -16.09
C VAL A 494 -20.97 29.86 -16.06
N GLU A 495 -21.86 30.81 -16.31
CA GLU A 495 -23.29 30.55 -16.41
C GLU A 495 -23.59 29.54 -17.53
N ARG A 496 -23.06 29.76 -18.74
CA ARG A 496 -23.19 28.82 -19.85
C ARG A 496 -22.66 27.43 -19.49
N TYR A 497 -21.48 27.34 -18.87
CA TYR A 497 -20.90 26.07 -18.44
C TYR A 497 -21.78 25.36 -17.43
N PHE A 498 -22.26 26.06 -16.39
CA PHE A 498 -23.10 25.47 -15.36
C PHE A 498 -24.39 24.87 -15.96
N TRP A 499 -25.08 25.64 -16.80
CA TRP A 499 -26.30 25.16 -17.48
C TRP A 499 -26.02 24.02 -18.46
N THR A 500 -24.89 24.03 -19.17
CA THR A 500 -24.47 22.88 -20.00
C THR A 500 -24.32 21.62 -19.14
N MET A 501 -23.67 21.73 -17.97
CA MET A 501 -23.37 20.58 -17.12
C MET A 501 -24.62 20.00 -16.44
N VAL A 502 -25.45 20.83 -15.79
CA VAL A 502 -26.62 20.33 -15.05
C VAL A 502 -27.69 19.73 -15.97
N ASN A 503 -27.72 20.11 -17.24
CA ASN A 503 -28.64 19.56 -18.24
C ASN A 503 -28.12 18.29 -18.92
N GLN A 504 -26.88 17.84 -18.65
CA GLN A 504 -26.42 16.54 -19.10
C GLN A 504 -27.27 15.42 -18.46
N PRO A 505 -27.61 14.32 -19.18
CA PRO A 505 -28.47 13.26 -18.65
C PRO A 505 -27.99 12.67 -17.31
N ASN A 506 -26.68 12.48 -17.16
CA ASN A 506 -26.07 11.92 -15.95
C ASN A 506 -26.15 12.89 -14.75
N PHE A 507 -26.23 14.20 -15.00
CA PHE A 507 -26.41 15.21 -13.95
C PHE A 507 -27.89 15.37 -13.59
N SER A 508 -28.75 15.54 -14.60
CA SER A 508 -30.18 15.78 -14.39
C SER A 508 -30.87 14.60 -13.68
N LYS A 509 -30.41 13.37 -13.90
CA LYS A 509 -30.87 12.18 -13.16
C LYS A 509 -30.66 12.30 -11.65
N ILE A 510 -29.57 12.93 -11.21
CA ILE A 510 -29.20 13.05 -9.79
C ILE A 510 -29.67 14.38 -9.18
N LEU A 511 -29.51 15.48 -9.91
CA LEU A 511 -29.84 16.83 -9.43
C LEU A 511 -31.32 17.19 -9.59
N GLY A 512 -32.02 16.53 -10.53
CA GLY A 512 -33.38 16.90 -10.91
C GLY A 512 -33.45 18.25 -11.64
N GLU A 513 -34.61 18.91 -11.55
CA GLU A 513 -34.82 20.23 -12.14
C GLU A 513 -34.10 21.31 -11.31
N VAL A 514 -33.19 22.05 -11.95
CA VAL A 514 -32.39 23.09 -11.31
C VAL A 514 -32.99 24.48 -11.60
N LYS A 515 -33.28 25.24 -10.55
CA LYS A 515 -33.80 26.62 -10.64
C LYS A 515 -32.90 27.61 -9.91
N GLN A 516 -32.69 28.76 -10.55
CA GLN A 516 -31.91 29.86 -9.98
C GLN A 516 -32.76 30.70 -9.01
N PRO A 517 -32.19 31.26 -7.92
CA PRO A 517 -32.97 32.10 -7.00
C PRO A 517 -33.25 33.47 -7.60
N ASP A 518 -34.47 33.97 -7.39
CA ASP A 518 -34.86 35.34 -7.77
C ASP A 518 -34.21 36.39 -6.88
N SER A 519 -33.95 36.05 -5.62
CA SER A 519 -33.33 36.95 -4.63
C SER A 519 -32.39 36.20 -3.69
N VAL A 520 -31.45 36.94 -3.10
CA VAL A 520 -30.55 36.41 -2.08
C VAL A 520 -31.36 36.21 -0.78
N PRO A 521 -31.22 35.08 -0.06
CA PRO A 521 -31.93 34.83 1.19
C PRO A 521 -31.74 35.97 2.19
N PRO A 522 -32.79 36.44 2.88
CA PRO A 522 -32.67 37.50 3.87
C PRO A 522 -31.81 37.02 5.04
N VAL A 523 -31.11 37.95 5.69
CA VAL A 523 -30.36 37.66 6.91
C VAL A 523 -31.37 37.26 8.00
N GLN A 524 -31.28 36.03 8.50
CA GLN A 524 -32.15 35.60 9.60
C GLN A 524 -31.86 36.43 10.85
N SER A 525 -32.91 36.96 11.48
CA SER A 525 -32.81 37.62 12.77
C SER A 525 -32.29 36.62 13.81
N GLN A 526 -31.25 37.01 14.55
CA GLN A 526 -30.68 36.17 15.62
C GLN A 526 -31.80 35.74 16.58
N LYS A 527 -32.15 34.45 16.58
CA LYS A 527 -32.93 33.88 17.68
C LYS A 527 -32.08 34.04 18.94
N LYS A 528 -32.55 34.89 19.87
CA LYS A 528 -32.04 34.90 21.25
C LYS A 528 -32.00 33.45 21.75
N PRO A 529 -30.94 33.02 22.45
CA PRO A 529 -30.90 31.71 23.07
C PRO A 529 -32.18 31.49 23.87
N ALA A 530 -32.86 30.36 23.62
CA ALA A 530 -34.04 29.98 24.38
C ALA A 530 -33.65 29.92 25.86
N GLN A 531 -34.28 30.76 26.68
CA GLN A 531 -34.22 30.67 28.14
C GLN A 531 -34.57 29.23 28.54
N PRO A 532 -33.78 28.56 29.40
CA PRO A 532 -34.21 27.33 30.04
C PRO A 532 -35.49 27.63 30.83
N LYS A 533 -36.55 26.84 30.58
CA LYS A 533 -37.78 26.91 31.38
C LYS A 533 -37.43 26.74 32.85
N GLU A 534 -37.82 27.73 33.65
CA GLU A 534 -37.75 27.74 35.10
C GLU A 534 -38.38 26.48 35.72
N SER A 535 -37.58 25.74 36.50
CA SER A 535 -38.07 24.96 37.63
C SER A 535 -37.89 25.79 38.90
N LYS A 536 -39.01 26.04 39.60
CA LYS A 536 -39.15 26.87 40.82
C LYS A 536 -38.23 26.45 42.01
N PRO A 537 -38.03 27.35 43.00
CA PRO A 537 -36.76 27.57 43.71
C PRO A 537 -36.63 26.87 45.08
N LYS A 538 -35.39 26.74 45.57
CA LYS A 538 -35.04 26.59 46.99
C LYS A 538 -33.96 27.60 47.40
N GLU A 539 -34.02 27.97 48.68
CA GLU A 539 -33.61 29.24 49.29
C GLU A 539 -32.10 29.50 49.46
N ALA A 540 -31.78 30.79 49.29
CA ALA A 540 -30.93 31.68 50.12
C ALA A 540 -29.56 31.23 50.66
N LYS A 541 -28.52 32.00 50.30
CA LYS A 541 -27.84 32.93 51.24
C LYS A 541 -26.97 33.98 50.50
N LYS A 542 -27.12 35.23 50.97
CA LYS A 542 -26.40 36.46 50.60
C LYS A 542 -24.94 36.43 51.05
N GLU A 543 -24.04 37.08 50.31
CA GLU A 543 -23.25 38.23 50.80
C GLU A 543 -22.58 39.00 49.65
N SER A 544 -22.24 40.25 49.91
CA SER A 544 -22.29 41.37 48.97
C SER A 544 -21.00 42.21 48.90
N LYS A 545 -20.66 42.65 47.67
CA LYS A 545 -20.06 43.95 47.26
C LYS A 545 -18.70 44.41 47.85
N LYS A 546 -17.73 44.73 46.98
CA LYS A 546 -17.43 46.12 46.50
C LYS A 546 -16.17 46.19 45.60
N GLU A 547 -16.33 46.80 44.44
CA GLU A 547 -15.33 47.49 43.61
C GLU A 547 -15.14 48.94 44.15
N PRO A 548 -14.06 49.72 43.84
CA PRO A 548 -13.98 50.37 42.52
C PRO A 548 -12.59 50.79 41.93
N ALA A 549 -12.57 50.83 40.59
CA ALA A 549 -12.08 51.89 39.68
C ALA A 549 -10.62 52.03 39.17
N LYS A 550 -10.54 51.90 37.81
CA LYS A 550 -9.52 52.20 36.77
C LYS A 550 -9.21 53.70 36.56
N PRO A 551 -8.19 54.08 35.73
CA PRO A 551 -8.35 54.30 34.26
C PRO A 551 -7.21 53.67 33.38
N LYS A 552 -7.48 52.83 32.35
CA LYS A 552 -7.69 53.06 30.86
C LYS A 552 -6.37 53.13 30.03
N VAL A 553 -6.08 52.50 28.86
CA VAL A 553 -6.76 51.74 27.74
C VAL A 553 -5.65 50.90 27.01
N GLN A 554 -5.79 49.63 26.53
CA GLN A 554 -6.19 49.19 25.15
C GLN A 554 -6.16 47.64 24.97
N GLU A 555 -7.26 47.11 24.41
CA GLU A 555 -7.53 45.95 23.50
C GLU A 555 -6.89 44.55 23.67
N ALA A 556 -7.70 43.52 24.00
CA ALA A 556 -7.70 42.15 23.39
C ALA A 556 -8.81 41.21 23.94
N VAL A 557 -9.61 40.65 23.02
CA VAL A 557 -10.14 39.26 22.87
C VAL A 557 -10.79 38.52 24.07
N GLU A 558 -12.09 38.18 23.91
CA GLU A 558 -12.89 37.27 24.76
C GLU A 558 -12.54 35.78 24.53
N GLU A 559 -12.62 35.04 25.64
CA GLU A 559 -12.33 33.61 25.83
C GLU A 559 -13.33 32.66 25.16
N GLU A 560 -12.80 31.60 24.53
CA GLU A 560 -13.52 30.41 24.06
C GLU A 560 -13.46 29.32 25.15
N GLU A 561 -14.62 28.86 25.65
CA GLU A 561 -14.71 27.81 26.68
C GLU A 561 -14.74 26.40 26.05
N ALA A 562 -13.56 25.74 26.08
CA ALA A 562 -13.24 24.31 26.19
C ALA A 562 -14.02 23.20 25.42
N PRO A 563 -13.35 22.44 24.52
CA PRO A 563 -13.79 21.12 24.05
C PRO A 563 -13.27 19.96 24.95
N LYS A 564 -14.06 18.89 25.10
CA LYS A 564 -13.65 17.58 25.70
C LYS A 564 -14.04 16.41 24.78
N PRO A 565 -13.36 15.26 24.82
CA PRO A 565 -11.93 15.06 24.56
C PRO A 565 -11.70 14.02 23.44
N LYS A 566 -10.74 14.28 22.54
CA LYS A 566 -10.12 13.23 21.71
C LYS A 566 -9.42 12.22 22.63
N LEU A 567 -9.28 10.96 22.22
CA LEU A 567 -8.39 10.01 22.91
C LEU A 567 -7.04 10.71 23.09
N LYS A 568 -6.72 11.08 24.33
CA LYS A 568 -5.55 11.89 24.65
C LYS A 568 -4.34 10.99 24.54
N ASN A 569 -3.37 11.39 23.73
CA ASN A 569 -2.03 10.84 23.84
C ASN A 569 -1.61 11.01 25.33
N PRO A 570 -0.98 10.02 25.99
CA PRO A 570 -0.55 10.16 27.38
C PRO A 570 0.23 11.45 27.67
N LEU A 571 0.93 12.01 26.68
CA LEU A 571 1.61 13.30 26.78
C LEU A 571 0.68 14.53 26.78
N ASP A 572 -0.52 14.44 26.20
CA ASP A 572 -1.57 15.48 26.27
C ASP A 572 -2.26 15.51 27.66
N LEU A 573 -1.96 14.55 28.54
CA LEU A 573 -2.42 14.51 29.94
C LEU A 573 -1.41 15.14 30.91
N LEU A 574 -0.18 15.44 30.46
CA LEU A 574 0.83 16.07 31.30
C LEU A 574 0.44 17.53 31.63
N PRO A 575 0.79 18.04 32.83
CA PRO A 575 0.51 19.42 33.23
C PRO A 575 1.01 20.44 32.20
N PRO A 576 0.24 21.48 31.82
CA PRO A 576 0.65 22.46 30.81
C PRO A 576 2.06 23.01 31.09
N SER A 577 2.90 23.01 30.07
CA SER A 577 4.26 23.56 30.12
C SER A 577 4.23 25.05 29.78
N LYS A 578 5.12 25.85 30.38
CA LYS A 578 5.34 27.25 29.99
C LYS A 578 5.93 27.35 28.58
N MET A 579 6.71 26.34 28.16
CA MET A 579 7.23 26.24 26.80
C MET A 579 6.14 25.80 25.81
N ILE A 580 5.85 26.63 24.80
CA ILE A 580 5.05 26.27 23.62
C ILE A 580 5.99 25.82 22.50
N LEU A 581 6.00 24.50 22.21
CA LEU A 581 6.97 23.92 21.28
C LEU A 581 6.86 24.47 19.84
N ASP A 582 5.65 24.80 19.39
CA ASP A 582 5.43 25.37 18.06
C ASP A 582 6.02 26.79 17.93
N GLU A 583 6.00 27.58 19.01
CA GLU A 583 6.65 28.89 19.06
C GLU A 583 8.16 28.75 19.02
N TRP A 584 8.72 27.79 19.76
CA TRP A 584 10.14 27.44 19.66
C TRP A 584 10.54 27.05 18.23
N LYS A 585 9.82 26.12 17.60
CA LYS A 585 10.10 25.66 16.23
C LYS A 585 9.99 26.79 15.21
N ARG A 586 9.03 27.70 15.40
CA ARG A 586 8.86 28.89 14.58
C ARG A 586 10.01 29.87 14.76
N LEU A 587 10.42 30.14 16.01
CA LEU A 587 11.58 30.98 16.31
C LEU A 587 12.85 30.41 15.67
N TYR A 588 13.15 29.14 15.94
CA TYR A 588 14.31 28.43 15.36
C TYR A 588 14.33 28.51 13.83
N SER A 589 13.18 28.28 13.17
CA SER A 589 13.10 28.28 11.70
C SER A 589 13.28 29.66 11.07
N ASN A 590 12.85 30.71 11.76
CA ASN A 590 12.88 32.09 11.29
C ASN A 590 14.23 32.78 11.55
N THR A 591 15.02 32.30 12.51
CA THR A 591 16.37 32.81 12.76
C THR A 591 17.31 32.36 11.64
N LYS A 592 17.85 33.32 10.87
CA LYS A 592 18.82 33.08 9.79
C LYS A 592 20.21 33.63 10.09
N THR A 593 20.29 34.63 10.96
CA THR A 593 21.52 35.29 11.43
C THR A 593 21.41 35.52 12.93
N ASN A 594 22.55 35.76 13.60
CA ASN A 594 22.63 35.99 15.06
C ASN A 594 21.99 34.87 15.89
N PHE A 595 22.33 33.61 15.54
CA PHE A 595 21.70 32.42 16.10
C PHE A 595 21.76 32.37 17.63
N ARG A 596 22.90 32.76 18.22
CA ARG A 596 23.06 32.85 19.68
C ARG A 596 22.15 33.88 20.34
N GLU A 597 22.08 35.09 19.77
CA GLU A 597 21.34 36.20 20.37
C GLU A 597 19.82 36.05 20.26
N VAL A 598 19.35 35.32 19.24
CA VAL A 598 17.92 35.17 18.93
C VAL A 598 17.41 33.76 19.25
N ALA A 599 17.94 32.72 18.61
CA ALA A 599 17.44 31.36 18.76
C ALA A 599 17.89 30.73 20.09
N ILE A 600 19.18 30.82 20.45
CA ILE A 600 19.65 30.20 21.72
C ILE A 600 19.09 30.94 22.93
N LYS A 601 19.15 32.28 22.92
CA LYS A 601 18.53 33.08 23.99
C LYS A 601 17.04 32.76 24.11
N GLY A 602 16.30 32.78 23.00
CA GLY A 602 14.88 32.47 23.01
C GLY A 602 14.57 31.04 23.43
N PHE A 603 15.42 30.07 23.08
CA PHE A 603 15.31 28.70 23.57
C PHE A 603 15.31 28.67 25.10
N TRP A 604 16.33 29.26 25.74
CA TRP A 604 16.45 29.27 27.19
C TRP A 604 15.41 30.13 27.89
N ASP A 605 14.97 31.23 27.28
CA ASP A 605 13.86 32.05 27.79
C ASP A 605 12.53 31.28 27.80
N MET A 606 12.32 30.38 26.82
CA MET A 606 11.12 29.54 26.71
C MET A 606 11.24 28.20 27.42
N TYR A 607 12.46 27.70 27.67
CA TYR A 607 12.70 26.34 28.12
C TYR A 607 12.12 26.10 29.52
N ASP A 608 11.26 25.09 29.61
CA ASP A 608 10.60 24.68 30.85
C ASP A 608 11.13 23.30 31.28
N PRO A 609 12.04 23.22 32.28
CA PRO A 609 12.62 21.97 32.72
C PRO A 609 11.62 21.05 33.43
N GLU A 610 10.48 21.55 33.89
CA GLU A 610 9.40 20.73 34.46
C GLU A 610 8.53 20.11 33.34
N GLY A 611 8.38 20.84 32.24
CA GLY A 611 7.57 20.45 31.09
C GLY A 611 8.30 19.60 30.05
N TYR A 612 9.60 19.80 29.85
CA TYR A 612 10.38 19.13 28.82
C TYR A 612 11.69 18.59 29.39
N SER A 613 12.18 17.53 28.75
CA SER A 613 13.50 16.96 29.03
C SER A 613 14.38 17.02 27.78
N LEU A 614 15.65 17.36 28.00
CA LEU A 614 16.69 17.34 26.99
C LEU A 614 17.50 16.05 27.11
N TRP A 615 17.87 15.48 25.97
CA TRP A 615 18.63 14.25 25.87
C TRP A 615 19.71 14.35 24.80
N PHE A 616 20.92 13.92 25.13
CA PHE A 616 21.92 13.59 24.13
C PHE A 616 21.71 12.17 23.64
N CYS A 617 21.89 11.93 22.35
CA CYS A 617 21.95 10.59 21.77
C CYS A 617 23.24 10.40 20.99
N GLU A 618 23.99 9.33 21.29
CA GLU A 618 25.21 8.98 20.55
C GLU A 618 25.05 7.60 19.91
N TYR A 619 25.36 7.48 18.62
CA TYR A 619 25.21 6.20 17.92
C TYR A 619 26.27 5.20 18.39
N LYS A 620 25.85 3.99 18.78
CA LYS A 620 26.73 3.00 19.41
C LYS A 620 27.77 2.40 18.46
N TYR A 621 27.48 2.34 17.15
CA TYR A 621 28.26 1.62 16.15
C TYR A 621 28.94 2.55 15.15
N ASN A 622 29.58 3.63 15.63
CA ASN A 622 30.20 4.63 14.75
C ASN A 622 31.26 4.03 13.81
N ASP A 623 31.96 2.98 14.21
CA ASP A 623 32.98 2.29 13.40
C ASP A 623 32.42 1.72 12.07
N GLU A 624 31.11 1.45 12.00
CA GLU A 624 30.44 0.97 10.78
C GLU A 624 30.17 2.08 9.76
N ASN A 625 30.24 3.35 10.17
CA ASN A 625 29.89 4.50 9.34
C ASN A 625 31.06 4.90 8.44
N THR A 626 31.43 4.04 7.48
CA THR A 626 32.60 4.23 6.60
C THR A 626 32.30 5.04 5.33
N VAL A 627 31.02 5.24 5.02
CA VAL A 627 30.58 5.89 3.77
C VAL A 627 29.61 7.04 4.08
N SER A 628 30.00 8.27 3.77
CA SER A 628 29.30 9.50 4.15
C SER A 628 27.82 9.51 3.73
N PHE A 629 27.52 9.25 2.45
CA PHE A 629 26.13 9.28 1.97
C PHE A 629 25.26 8.17 2.60
N VAL A 630 25.84 7.02 2.95
CA VAL A 630 25.11 5.93 3.64
C VAL A 630 24.79 6.35 5.07
N THR A 631 25.75 6.96 5.78
CA THR A 631 25.54 7.52 7.12
C THR A 631 24.46 8.61 7.10
N LEU A 632 24.48 9.51 6.10
CA LEU A 632 23.46 10.56 5.94
C LEU A 632 22.06 10.01 5.66
N ASN A 633 21.96 8.92 4.88
CA ASN A 633 20.70 8.23 4.61
C ASN A 633 20.17 7.51 5.85
N LYS A 634 21.06 6.89 6.64
CA LYS A 634 20.73 6.25 7.93
C LYS A 634 20.08 7.27 8.88
N VAL A 635 20.69 8.44 9.07
CA VAL A 635 20.13 9.53 9.89
C VAL A 635 18.78 10.01 9.35
N SER A 636 18.61 10.13 8.04
CA SER A 636 17.33 10.53 7.45
C SER A 636 16.22 9.51 7.72
N GLY A 637 16.53 8.22 7.61
CA GLY A 637 15.60 7.14 7.91
C GLY A 637 15.15 7.15 9.37
N PHE A 638 16.09 7.40 10.29
CA PHE A 638 15.78 7.55 11.72
C PHE A 638 14.80 8.71 11.96
N LEU A 639 15.06 9.89 11.38
CA LEU A 639 14.15 11.04 11.52
C LEU A 639 12.76 10.80 10.92
N GLN A 640 12.65 10.06 9.81
CA GLN A 640 11.36 9.68 9.21
C GLN A 640 10.54 8.75 10.10
N ARG A 641 11.19 7.79 10.79
CA ARG A 641 10.51 6.90 11.73
C ARG A 641 9.98 7.62 12.97
N LEU A 642 10.57 8.77 13.32
CA LEU A 642 10.15 9.61 14.44
C LEU A 642 8.99 10.57 14.12
N ASP A 643 8.41 10.55 12.91
CA ASP A 643 7.37 11.51 12.50
C ASP A 643 6.13 11.52 13.42
N LEU A 644 5.80 10.37 14.04
CA LEU A 644 4.74 10.23 15.04
C LEU A 644 4.96 11.13 16.28
N ALA A 645 6.22 11.43 16.60
CA ALA A 645 6.61 12.30 17.71
C ALA A 645 6.68 13.78 17.32
N ARG A 646 6.40 14.16 16.06
CA ARG A 646 6.58 15.54 15.57
C ARG A 646 5.86 16.57 16.44
N LYS A 647 4.67 16.28 16.96
CA LYS A 647 3.93 17.20 17.83
C LYS A 647 4.58 17.40 19.22
N TYR A 648 5.38 16.45 19.68
CA TYR A 648 5.86 16.37 21.06
C TYR A 648 7.37 16.47 21.21
N ALA A 649 8.11 16.56 20.10
CA ALA A 649 9.56 16.57 20.10
C ALA A 649 10.17 17.60 19.14
N PHE A 650 11.38 18.02 19.46
CA PHE A 650 12.30 18.71 18.58
C PHE A 650 13.65 17.99 18.67
N GLY A 651 14.32 17.77 17.54
CA GLY A 651 15.55 17.00 17.49
C GLY A 651 16.58 17.60 16.55
N LYS A 652 17.85 17.34 16.82
CA LYS A 652 18.97 17.72 15.98
C LYS A 652 19.97 16.59 15.92
N MET A 653 20.34 16.15 14.73
CA MET A 653 21.29 15.09 14.48
C MET A 653 22.48 15.65 13.71
N LEU A 654 23.68 15.48 14.24
CA LEU A 654 24.95 15.89 13.65
C LEU A 654 25.70 14.66 13.15
N VAL A 655 26.23 14.75 11.93
CA VAL A 655 27.21 13.81 11.39
C VAL A 655 28.56 14.51 11.38
N ILE A 656 29.52 13.93 12.09
CA ILE A 656 30.78 14.58 12.45
C ILE A 656 31.94 13.72 11.91
N GLY A 657 32.97 14.39 11.37
CA GLY A 657 34.18 13.77 10.82
C GLY A 657 34.42 14.17 9.36
N SER A 658 35.67 14.48 9.03
CA SER A 658 36.12 14.73 7.64
C SER A 658 36.45 13.44 6.88
N GLU A 659 36.78 12.37 7.61
CA GLU A 659 37.13 11.05 7.09
C GLU A 659 36.40 9.96 7.90
N PRO A 660 36.17 8.76 7.34
CA PRO A 660 35.56 7.66 8.06
C PRO A 660 36.45 7.16 9.21
N PRO A 661 35.87 6.61 10.30
CA PRO A 661 34.43 6.46 10.54
C PRO A 661 33.73 7.76 10.97
N TYR A 662 32.56 8.02 10.39
CA TYR A 662 31.75 9.20 10.72
C TYR A 662 30.96 8.99 12.02
N LYS A 663 31.05 9.95 12.94
CA LYS A 663 30.33 9.92 14.22
C LYS A 663 28.96 10.52 14.08
N VAL A 664 27.94 9.87 14.67
CA VAL A 664 26.57 10.39 14.70
C VAL A 664 26.21 10.74 16.14
N LYS A 665 25.94 12.02 16.38
CA LYS A 665 25.49 12.55 17.68
C LYS A 665 24.20 13.32 17.50
N GLY A 666 23.38 13.42 18.54
CA GLY A 666 22.15 14.18 18.47
C GLY A 666 21.70 14.76 19.80
N LEU A 667 20.80 15.73 19.69
CA LEU A 667 20.15 16.44 20.77
C LEU A 667 18.64 16.33 20.56
N TRP A 668 17.92 15.89 21.58
CA TRP A 668 16.47 15.74 21.55
C TRP A 668 15.81 16.42 22.72
N LEU A 669 14.77 17.19 22.42
CA LEU A 669 13.85 17.80 23.37
C LEU A 669 12.54 17.03 23.28
N PHE A 670 12.16 16.34 24.35
CA PHE A 670 10.91 15.60 24.45
C PHE A 670 9.96 16.23 25.47
N ARG A 671 8.67 16.19 25.17
CA ARG A 671 7.62 16.56 26.12
C ARG A 671 7.55 15.54 27.25
N GLY A 672 7.68 16.01 28.50
CA GLY A 672 7.73 15.18 29.70
C GLY A 672 9.15 14.93 30.18
N GLN A 673 9.28 14.16 31.27
CA GLN A 673 10.55 13.93 31.96
C GLN A 673 11.35 12.72 31.45
N GLU A 674 10.72 11.89 30.62
CA GLU A 674 11.27 10.68 30.04
C GLU A 674 11.09 10.72 28.51
N ILE A 675 11.88 9.91 27.80
CA ILE A 675 11.65 9.66 26.38
C ILE A 675 10.27 8.99 26.24
N PRO A 676 9.35 9.51 25.42
CA PRO A 676 7.98 8.98 25.36
C PRO A 676 7.94 7.50 24.99
N GLN A 677 7.20 6.69 25.74
CA GLN A 677 7.18 5.23 25.53
C GLN A 677 6.78 4.82 24.11
N PHE A 678 5.81 5.52 23.50
CA PHE A 678 5.40 5.23 22.12
C PHE A 678 6.53 5.45 21.09
N VAL A 679 7.51 6.30 21.41
CA VAL A 679 8.70 6.49 20.58
C VAL A 679 9.63 5.28 20.68
N LEU A 680 9.77 4.70 21.88
CA LEU A 680 10.55 3.48 22.10
C LEU A 680 9.89 2.26 21.45
N ASP A 681 8.56 2.17 21.52
CA ASP A 681 7.79 1.04 20.99
C ASP A 681 7.76 1.00 19.44
N GLU A 682 7.66 2.17 18.80
CA GLU A 682 7.48 2.28 17.34
C GLU A 682 8.80 2.50 16.58
N CYS A 683 9.84 3.03 17.25
CA CYS A 683 11.14 3.31 16.63
C CYS A 683 12.22 2.39 17.22
N TYR A 684 12.37 1.19 16.63
CA TYR A 684 13.37 0.20 17.04
C TYR A 684 14.83 0.71 16.96
N ASP A 685 15.09 1.74 16.16
CA ASP A 685 16.41 2.38 16.08
C ASP A 685 16.83 3.09 17.37
N MET A 686 15.88 3.43 18.26
CA MET A 686 16.18 4.12 19.52
C MET A 686 17.20 3.32 20.35
N GLU A 687 17.19 1.99 20.25
CA GLU A 687 18.15 1.09 20.92
C GLU A 687 19.57 1.16 20.34
N LEU A 688 19.74 1.64 19.11
CA LEU A 688 21.05 1.81 18.46
C LEU A 688 21.82 3.03 18.95
N TYR A 689 21.16 3.88 19.75
CA TYR A 689 21.75 5.07 20.36
C TYR A 689 21.87 4.89 21.87
N GLU A 690 22.92 5.46 22.45
CA GLU A 690 23.04 5.68 23.88
C GLU A 690 22.42 7.03 24.23
N TRP A 691 21.46 7.02 25.16
CA TRP A 691 20.68 8.19 25.53
C TRP A 691 21.06 8.68 26.92
N THR A 692 21.49 9.93 27.02
CA THR A 692 21.89 10.55 28.28
C THR A 692 21.06 11.81 28.50
N LYS A 693 20.34 11.88 29.63
CA LYS A 693 19.56 13.06 29.99
C LYS A 693 20.51 14.23 30.26
N VAL A 694 20.23 15.38 29.66
CA VAL A 694 21.05 16.59 29.82
C VAL A 694 20.81 17.18 31.20
N ASP A 695 21.90 17.45 31.92
CA ASP A 695 21.87 18.26 33.13
C ASP A 695 22.03 19.73 32.75
N VAL A 696 20.94 20.49 32.84
CA VAL A 696 20.92 21.92 32.50
C VAL A 696 21.60 22.81 33.55
N THR A 697 21.96 22.25 34.72
CA THR A 697 22.76 22.93 35.75
C THR A 697 24.26 22.83 35.47
N ASP A 698 24.67 21.89 34.62
CA ASP A 698 26.04 21.77 34.14
C ASP A 698 26.26 22.72 32.95
N GLU A 699 27.03 23.79 33.18
CA GLU A 699 27.33 24.79 32.15
C GLU A 699 28.04 24.20 30.93
N ALA A 700 28.82 23.11 31.07
CA ALA A 700 29.46 22.46 29.93
C ALA A 700 28.44 21.72 29.05
N GLN A 701 27.48 21.04 29.66
CA GLN A 701 26.39 20.39 28.91
C GLN A 701 25.44 21.42 28.31
N LYS A 702 25.17 22.52 29.01
CA LYS A 702 24.38 23.64 28.50
C LYS A 702 25.02 24.27 27.27
N GLU A 703 26.34 24.46 27.29
CA GLU A 703 27.07 24.97 26.13
C GLU A 703 27.10 23.95 24.98
N ARG A 704 27.18 22.66 25.29
CA ARG A 704 27.04 21.59 24.28
C ARG A 704 25.67 21.63 23.59
N VAL A 705 24.58 21.87 24.34
CA VAL A 705 23.23 22.07 23.78
C VAL A 705 23.20 23.27 22.83
N ASN A 706 23.80 24.39 23.25
CA ASN A 706 23.91 25.61 22.43
C ASN A 706 24.60 25.32 21.10
N ALA A 707 25.77 24.67 21.17
CA ALA A 707 26.58 24.29 20.02
C ALA A 707 25.83 23.39 19.02
N MET A 708 25.04 22.44 19.51
CA MET A 708 24.24 21.55 18.64
C MET A 708 23.06 22.29 18.00
N ILE A 709 22.41 23.20 18.73
CA ILE A 709 21.28 23.98 18.22
C ILE A 709 21.71 24.90 17.08
N GLU A 710 22.89 25.51 17.17
CA GLU A 710 23.41 26.48 16.20
C GLU A 710 24.25 25.90 15.06
N ASP A 711 24.41 24.58 15.00
CA ASP A 711 25.28 23.92 14.02
C ASP A 711 26.74 24.40 14.11
N GLN A 712 27.27 24.51 15.34
CA GLN A 712 28.63 24.98 15.56
C GLN A 712 29.65 24.12 14.80
N GLU A 713 30.50 24.78 14.00
CA GLU A 713 31.60 24.13 13.28
C GLU A 713 32.94 24.81 13.64
N PRO A 714 33.96 24.06 14.09
CA PRO A 714 33.95 22.61 14.36
C PRO A 714 33.16 22.25 15.63
N PHE A 715 32.57 21.05 15.66
CA PHE A 715 31.83 20.53 16.82
C PHE A 715 32.71 19.56 17.59
N GLU A 716 32.93 19.81 18.90
CA GLU A 716 33.82 19.01 19.76
C GLU A 716 35.24 18.80 19.18
N GLY A 717 35.72 19.77 18.38
CA GLY A 717 37.05 19.72 17.76
C GLY A 717 37.12 18.93 16.45
N GLU A 718 35.99 18.41 15.96
CA GLU A 718 35.89 17.66 14.70
C GLU A 718 35.03 18.43 13.66
N ALA A 719 35.30 18.19 12.37
CA ALA A 719 34.57 18.84 11.28
C ALA A 719 33.10 18.39 11.26
N LEU A 720 32.17 19.33 11.04
CA LEU A 720 30.74 19.04 10.95
C LEU A 720 30.40 18.71 9.49
N LEU A 721 30.10 17.44 9.20
CA LEU A 721 29.79 17.01 7.83
C LEU A 721 28.36 17.38 7.41
N ASP A 722 27.39 17.18 8.30
CA ASP A 722 25.99 17.56 8.07
C ASP A 722 25.23 17.69 9.39
N ALA A 723 24.15 18.46 9.37
CA ALA A 723 23.30 18.72 10.53
C ALA A 723 21.81 18.70 10.16
N LYS A 724 21.08 17.67 10.59
CA LYS A 724 19.66 17.46 10.28
C LYS A 724 18.78 17.83 11.45
N CYS A 725 17.76 18.64 11.18
CA CYS A 725 16.78 19.07 12.19
C CYS A 725 15.46 18.33 12.03
N PHE A 726 14.95 17.83 13.16
CA PHE A 726 13.60 17.28 13.33
C PHE A 726 12.72 18.32 14.02
N LYS A 727 11.68 18.75 13.32
CA LYS A 727 10.72 19.74 13.82
C LYS A 727 9.33 19.49 13.27
#